data_AF-A0A355YQ95-F1
#
_entry.id   AF-A0A355YQ95-F1
#
_cell.length_a   1.000
_cell.length_b   1.000
_cell.length_c   1.000
_cell.angle_alpha   90.00
_cell.angle_beta   90.00
_cell.angle_gamma   90.00
#
_symmetry.space_group_name_H-M   'P 1'
#
loop_
_entity.id
_entity.type
_entity.pdbx_description
1 polymer ?
#
loop_
_entity_poly.entity_id
_entity_poly.type
_entity_poly.pdbx_seq_one_letter_code
_entity_poly.pdbx_strand_id
1 'polypeptide(L)'
;MDKDNKMIGEAVRTFTQLYTGKRRKDRAAWADYFLSETFLTGYREKDFIERMLEVVEDRMEEYPPGKEFVTELSIAYGLEWSGSSATASGNGVFDGVEQIEAIAEAGSCTPRFKGSDPAIRAGFEDYRELLSMAPDGNWNDDVLLRLGKILDRYILHNMSDRPIQNARQYELTWRHPGSVRLLTHFFSHTELPDKAYRLLWNHLRLDNATNGKEKLLYGRLREIALVHVPALGEKQRVSYKKLLSDFSPLFFTDGNTVEGRMGLDAFFDREDVKQALMDDAFVEEQVLPYWIMKGCGRYLLIKLQEFATAHSDMPFVGQVLEKIDLMRGRKRIEEELAEDEQSGFVWGVFDFQRRAYVRHYLHTAFLMARGVKDPVFLSDYLKERMPVSIPWSRKLIDPQEGGLPPEKPVRILFGEDELSIRFHLKYIEYRWNDSPRVPSFPWEQLCRIEAETEFWLLAPITKASEETYPSVRGELIKRLSLLPVDQDDVPVLADCIAGSICRRGQEEDLWCTVCDEKEEQIFGCDVYDDGTLILYEQTGSRKKPLPGGDQYMPDASTALQAGKRMLEELTKETSARPPEEPEAEAVLVAQMECWPTRILVSRPYSQQVTLDQGQVTKESVNRLLSEYLDGKIHRLLFAFGGHDLIFLQDADVHKYACFYFDHQKQDWYALVGMPEVYAVVDEKDVVYVPFGLGVRPNYQLHLNTRSIAGQLADIFGQIACYKPNPRCMMWSPQVYRFETKLRYHLAKRLYGGYPAEQAQNQIADRFYIPCLPVRMAKTDLDGNSTGEREVLKDKAGVQTALYECLKGQLRKLSLTWQYETPEEKSYRHIVILQDEGNYRMIYLDDGTQTVEHLVHTDVRRIRDYLDLLISEIRMPSGILGIFGEFSHERCDVYSKAKEKYKQ
;
A
#
# COMPACT_ATOMS: atom_id res chain seq x y z
N MET A 1 31.62 -23.80 29.39
CA MET A 1 31.63 -25.15 28.77
C MET A 1 30.87 -26.19 29.57
N ASP A 2 31.29 -26.63 30.76
CA ASP A 2 30.61 -27.74 31.48
C ASP A 2 29.23 -27.33 32.08
N LYS A 3 29.05 -26.04 32.40
CA LYS A 3 27.79 -25.48 32.88
C LYS A 3 26.78 -25.25 31.74
N ASP A 4 27.24 -24.75 30.60
CA ASP A 4 26.40 -24.42 29.44
C ASP A 4 25.90 -25.69 28.75
N ASN A 5 26.75 -26.71 28.58
CA ASN A 5 26.33 -28.02 28.07
C ASN A 5 25.30 -28.71 28.97
N LYS A 6 25.41 -28.54 30.29
CA LYS A 6 24.42 -29.06 31.24
C LYS A 6 23.08 -28.32 31.14
N MET A 7 23.12 -27.01 30.95
CA MET A 7 21.92 -26.16 30.75
C MET A 7 21.23 -26.46 29.41
N ILE A 8 22.00 -26.63 28.33
CA ILE A 8 21.48 -27.06 27.02
C ILE A 8 20.78 -28.42 27.12
N GLY A 9 21.40 -29.40 27.81
CA GLY A 9 20.78 -30.70 28.06
C GLY A 9 19.47 -30.62 28.85
N GLU A 10 19.38 -29.69 29.82
CA GLU A 10 18.17 -29.43 30.58
C GLU A 10 17.07 -28.72 29.76
N ALA A 11 17.46 -27.81 28.87
CA ALA A 11 16.56 -27.14 27.93
C ALA A 11 15.92 -28.15 26.97
N VAL A 12 16.73 -29.01 26.33
CA VAL A 12 16.24 -30.08 25.43
C VAL A 12 15.32 -31.05 26.17
N ARG A 13 15.66 -31.43 27.41
CA ARG A 13 14.80 -32.29 28.24
C ARG A 13 13.44 -31.64 28.52
N THR A 14 13.43 -30.35 28.83
CA THR A 14 12.21 -29.59 29.12
C THR A 14 11.37 -29.41 27.86
N PHE A 15 12.00 -29.09 26.72
CA PHE A 15 11.37 -29.07 25.41
C PHE A 15 10.69 -30.41 25.10
N THR A 16 11.44 -31.51 25.21
CA THR A 16 10.94 -32.86 24.91
C THR A 16 9.72 -33.20 25.76
N GLN A 17 9.79 -32.94 27.08
CA GLN A 17 8.68 -33.19 28.00
C GLN A 17 7.42 -32.37 27.67
N LEU A 18 7.59 -31.13 27.20
CA LEU A 18 6.46 -30.28 26.83
C LEU A 18 5.89 -30.67 25.46
N TYR A 19 6.76 -31.00 24.50
CA TYR A 19 6.41 -31.39 23.13
C TYR A 19 5.62 -32.70 23.08
N THR A 20 6.06 -33.71 23.82
CA THR A 20 5.39 -35.03 23.90
C THR A 20 4.37 -35.14 25.04
N GLY A 21 4.28 -34.11 25.89
CA GLY A 21 3.48 -34.14 27.12
C GLY A 21 2.00 -33.78 26.94
N LYS A 22 1.23 -33.97 28.01
CA LYS A 22 -0.20 -33.59 28.06
C LYS A 22 -0.46 -32.10 27.85
N ARG A 23 0.55 -31.25 28.10
CA ARG A 23 0.50 -29.79 27.94
C ARG A 23 0.94 -29.30 26.55
N ARG A 24 1.17 -30.18 25.57
CA ARG A 24 1.60 -29.75 24.21
C ARG A 24 0.65 -28.78 23.49
N LYS A 25 -0.64 -28.74 23.88
CA LYS A 25 -1.66 -27.80 23.37
C LYS A 25 -1.91 -26.62 24.32
N ASP A 26 -1.14 -26.49 25.40
CA ASP A 26 -1.21 -25.37 26.34
C ASP A 26 -0.28 -24.26 25.86
N ARG A 27 -0.86 -23.24 25.23
CA ARG A 27 -0.11 -22.11 24.69
C ARG A 27 0.66 -21.33 25.76
N ALA A 28 0.11 -21.20 26.97
CA ALA A 28 0.79 -20.49 28.05
C ALA A 28 2.06 -21.23 28.51
N ALA A 29 2.01 -22.57 28.53
CA ALA A 29 3.18 -23.39 28.81
C ALA A 29 4.31 -23.17 27.80
N TRP A 30 3.97 -23.05 26.51
CA TRP A 30 4.94 -22.74 25.47
C TRP A 30 5.53 -21.34 25.64
N ALA A 31 4.70 -20.32 25.83
CA ALA A 31 5.18 -18.95 26.05
C ALA A 31 6.11 -18.85 27.27
N ASP A 32 5.77 -19.51 28.38
CA ASP A 32 6.62 -19.56 29.57
C ASP A 32 7.97 -20.26 29.34
N TYR A 33 7.96 -21.32 28.52
CA TYR A 33 9.17 -22.04 28.12
C TYR A 33 10.07 -21.18 27.23
N PHE A 34 9.53 -20.52 26.20
CA PHE A 34 10.31 -19.64 25.30
C PHE A 34 10.87 -18.40 26.02
N LEU A 35 10.28 -17.98 27.14
CA LEU A 35 10.80 -16.91 28.00
C LEU A 35 11.67 -17.42 29.18
N SER A 36 11.92 -18.72 29.26
CA SER A 36 12.70 -19.33 30.34
C SER A 36 14.20 -19.11 30.16
N GLU A 37 14.94 -18.96 31.26
CA GLU A 37 16.40 -18.87 31.24
C GLU A 37 17.06 -20.09 30.57
N THR A 38 16.51 -21.28 30.83
CA THR A 38 16.96 -22.53 30.20
C THR A 38 16.85 -22.50 28.68
N PHE A 39 15.75 -21.99 28.12
CA PHE A 39 15.62 -21.86 26.68
C PHE A 39 16.51 -20.75 26.12
N LEU A 40 16.53 -19.58 26.77
CA LEU A 40 17.28 -18.41 26.29
C LEU A 40 18.79 -18.63 26.28
N THR A 41 19.31 -19.52 27.13
CA THR A 41 20.72 -19.97 27.11
C THR A 41 21.05 -20.75 25.83
N GLY A 42 20.09 -21.51 25.29
CA GLY A 42 20.25 -22.30 24.06
C GLY A 42 19.72 -21.63 22.79
N TYR A 43 19.03 -20.49 22.89
CA TYR A 43 18.20 -19.88 21.83
C TYR A 43 18.90 -19.68 20.47
N ARG A 44 20.23 -19.53 20.41
CA ARG A 44 21.01 -19.43 19.16
C ARG A 44 22.21 -20.37 19.13
N GLU A 45 22.20 -21.39 19.98
CA GLU A 45 23.25 -22.39 20.01
C GLU A 45 22.89 -23.52 19.05
N LYS A 46 23.74 -23.73 18.06
CA LYS A 46 23.53 -24.72 17.00
C LYS A 46 23.25 -26.12 17.56
N ASP A 47 24.06 -26.57 18.52
CA ASP A 47 23.91 -27.87 19.19
C ASP A 47 22.53 -28.05 19.86
N PHE A 48 21.94 -26.97 20.37
CA PHE A 48 20.62 -27.00 20.99
C PHE A 48 19.52 -27.14 19.93
N ILE A 49 19.65 -26.39 18.84
CA ILE A 49 18.65 -26.32 17.77
C ILE A 49 18.64 -27.62 16.96
N GLU A 50 19.79 -28.20 16.66
CA GLU A 50 19.89 -29.49 15.98
C GLU A 50 19.19 -30.59 16.80
N ARG A 51 19.40 -30.61 18.12
CA ARG A 51 18.69 -31.55 19.02
C ARG A 51 17.18 -31.29 19.10
N MET A 52 16.74 -30.05 18.95
CA MET A 52 15.30 -29.75 18.85
C MET A 52 14.71 -30.34 17.57
N LEU A 53 15.40 -30.20 16.43
CA LEU A 53 14.98 -30.75 15.15
C LEU A 53 14.95 -32.29 15.21
N GLU A 54 16.00 -32.93 15.74
CA GLU A 54 16.05 -34.39 15.96
C GLU A 54 14.82 -34.90 16.73
N VAL A 55 14.45 -34.22 17.83
CA VAL A 55 13.28 -34.60 18.63
C VAL A 55 11.96 -34.44 17.85
N VAL A 56 11.85 -33.42 16.99
CA VAL A 56 10.65 -33.18 16.16
C VAL A 56 10.55 -34.23 15.07
N GLU A 57 11.64 -34.55 14.38
CA GLU A 57 11.71 -35.56 13.32
C GLU A 57 11.43 -36.97 13.87
N ASP A 58 12.11 -37.37 14.96
CA ASP A 58 11.95 -38.68 15.62
C ASP A 58 10.52 -38.94 16.10
N ARG A 59 9.78 -37.87 16.39
CA ARG A 59 8.43 -37.93 16.98
C ARG A 59 7.34 -37.47 16.03
N MET A 60 7.65 -37.18 14.77
CA MET A 60 6.73 -36.53 13.84
C MET A 60 5.43 -37.32 13.61
N GLU A 61 5.52 -38.65 13.51
CA GLU A 61 4.34 -39.52 13.29
C GLU A 61 3.35 -39.49 14.47
N GLU A 62 3.85 -39.45 15.71
CA GLU A 62 3.04 -39.51 16.93
C GLU A 62 2.66 -38.11 17.45
N TYR A 63 3.56 -37.14 17.29
CA TYR A 63 3.46 -35.77 17.79
C TYR A 63 3.88 -34.78 16.69
N PRO A 64 3.02 -34.53 15.69
CA PRO A 64 3.29 -33.48 14.71
C PRO A 64 3.27 -32.08 15.39
N PRO A 65 4.06 -31.11 14.89
CA PRO A 65 4.11 -29.75 15.44
C PRO A 65 2.72 -29.12 15.54
N GLY A 66 2.31 -28.80 16.76
CA GLY A 66 1.01 -28.18 17.03
C GLY A 66 0.99 -26.69 16.72
N LYS A 67 -0.20 -26.15 16.44
CA LYS A 67 -0.40 -24.73 16.16
C LYS A 67 0.12 -23.82 17.28
N GLU A 68 -0.10 -24.19 18.54
CA GLU A 68 0.35 -23.42 19.70
C GLU A 68 1.88 -23.32 19.75
N PHE A 69 2.59 -24.42 19.51
CA PHE A 69 4.05 -24.46 19.45
C PHE A 69 4.60 -23.64 18.28
N VAL A 70 4.11 -23.87 17.06
CA VAL A 70 4.56 -23.16 15.85
C VAL A 70 4.33 -21.65 15.98
N THR A 71 3.25 -21.23 16.64
CA THR A 71 2.98 -19.81 16.90
C THR A 71 4.02 -19.19 17.82
N GLU A 72 4.32 -19.81 18.96
CA GLU A 72 5.34 -19.29 19.89
C GLU A 72 6.77 -19.38 19.32
N LEU A 73 7.09 -20.43 18.56
CA LEU A 73 8.35 -20.55 17.82
C LEU A 73 8.52 -19.41 16.83
N SER A 74 7.48 -19.12 16.04
CA SER A 74 7.48 -18.02 15.07
C SER A 74 7.63 -16.65 15.74
N ILE A 75 7.05 -16.47 16.93
CA ILE A 75 7.22 -15.26 17.74
C ILE A 75 8.67 -15.14 18.23
N ALA A 76 9.20 -16.20 18.83
CA ALA A 76 10.53 -16.23 19.43
C ALA A 76 11.62 -15.97 18.38
N TYR A 77 11.54 -16.59 17.20
CA TYR A 77 12.56 -16.45 16.14
C TYR A 77 12.25 -15.37 15.10
N GLY A 78 11.03 -14.81 15.10
CA GLY A 78 10.66 -13.72 14.18
C GLY A 78 10.34 -14.19 12.77
N LEU A 79 9.82 -15.41 12.61
CA LEU A 79 9.55 -16.00 11.31
C LEU A 79 8.45 -15.25 10.54
N GLU A 80 8.66 -15.11 9.24
CA GLU A 80 7.74 -14.58 8.24
C GLU A 80 7.27 -15.72 7.34
N TRP A 81 5.97 -15.76 7.07
CA TRP A 81 5.33 -16.87 6.38
C TRP A 81 4.81 -16.43 5.00
N SER A 82 5.21 -17.15 3.96
CA SER A 82 4.69 -17.02 2.60
C SER A 82 4.14 -18.38 2.14
N GLY A 83 2.81 -18.53 2.15
CA GLY A 83 2.20 -19.84 1.96
C GLY A 83 2.60 -20.80 3.08
N SER A 84 3.18 -21.94 2.74
CA SER A 84 3.69 -22.94 3.69
C SER A 84 5.16 -22.77 4.08
N SER A 85 5.88 -21.82 3.47
CA SER A 85 7.29 -21.59 3.77
C SER A 85 7.49 -20.55 4.86
N ALA A 86 8.42 -20.82 5.77
CA ALA A 86 8.80 -19.94 6.86
C ALA A 86 10.23 -19.44 6.66
N THR A 87 10.44 -18.13 6.76
CA THR A 87 11.77 -17.51 6.59
C THR A 87 12.05 -16.52 7.70
N ALA A 88 13.29 -16.50 8.18
CA ALA A 88 13.80 -15.45 9.06
C ALA A 88 14.45 -14.32 8.25
N SER A 89 14.32 -13.07 8.70
CA SER A 89 14.91 -11.90 8.05
C SER A 89 15.63 -10.99 9.04
N GLY A 90 16.56 -10.17 8.53
CA GLY A 90 17.31 -9.19 9.31
C GLY A 90 18.05 -9.80 10.50
N ASN A 91 17.87 -9.22 11.69
CA ASN A 91 18.48 -9.70 12.94
C ASN A 91 17.99 -11.11 13.34
N GLY A 92 17.02 -11.70 12.63
CA GLY A 92 16.56 -13.08 12.80
C GLY A 92 17.51 -14.15 12.27
N VAL A 93 18.44 -13.81 11.37
CA VAL A 93 19.37 -14.75 10.72
C VAL A 93 20.58 -15.05 11.62
N PHE A 94 20.92 -16.32 11.81
CA PHE A 94 22.10 -16.80 12.56
C PHE A 94 22.44 -18.25 12.14
N ASP A 95 23.61 -18.77 12.51
CA ASP A 95 24.01 -20.16 12.21
C ASP A 95 23.09 -21.16 12.95
N GLY A 96 22.27 -21.91 12.19
CA GLY A 96 21.26 -22.82 12.74
C GLY A 96 19.81 -22.39 12.51
N VAL A 97 19.57 -21.28 11.79
CA VAL A 97 18.21 -20.76 11.55
C VAL A 97 17.41 -21.66 10.60
N GLU A 98 18.07 -22.34 9.66
CA GLU A 98 17.44 -23.25 8.69
C GLU A 98 16.75 -24.43 9.38
N GLN A 99 17.30 -24.92 10.48
CA GLN A 99 16.71 -25.97 11.30
C GLN A 99 15.44 -25.47 12.01
N ILE A 100 15.40 -24.20 12.44
CA ILE A 100 14.20 -23.59 13.02
C ILE A 100 13.10 -23.43 11.96
N GLU A 101 13.47 -23.02 10.74
CA GLU A 101 12.56 -22.94 9.60
C GLU A 101 11.99 -24.33 9.28
N ALA A 102 12.83 -25.36 9.21
CA ALA A 102 12.40 -26.75 9.01
C ALA A 102 11.43 -27.24 10.11
N ILE A 103 11.71 -26.97 11.39
CA ILE A 103 10.81 -27.30 12.50
C ILE A 103 9.45 -26.61 12.34
N ALA A 104 9.45 -25.35 11.88
CA ALA A 104 8.23 -24.59 11.69
C ALA A 104 7.40 -25.13 10.52
N GLU A 105 8.04 -25.37 9.37
CA GLU A 105 7.42 -25.88 8.13
C GLU A 105 6.89 -27.30 8.26
N ALA A 106 7.47 -28.11 9.14
CA ALA A 106 6.95 -29.42 9.52
C ALA A 106 5.53 -29.34 10.13
N GLY A 107 5.07 -28.16 10.56
CA GLY A 107 3.71 -27.91 11.02
C GLY A 107 2.74 -27.56 9.89
N SER A 108 1.56 -28.19 9.87
CA SER A 108 0.53 -27.95 8.83
C SER A 108 -0.28 -26.65 9.02
N CYS A 109 0.24 -25.64 9.72
CA CYS A 109 -0.51 -24.46 10.15
C CYS A 109 0.32 -23.19 10.06
N THR A 110 -0.14 -22.23 9.24
CA THR A 110 0.37 -20.85 9.29
C THR A 110 -0.12 -20.14 10.56
N PRO A 111 0.78 -19.54 11.36
CA PRO A 111 0.39 -18.88 12.60
C PRO A 111 -0.39 -17.60 12.31
N ARG A 112 -1.48 -17.39 13.07
CA ARG A 112 -2.26 -16.15 13.03
C ARG A 112 -2.13 -15.44 14.37
N PHE A 113 -1.34 -14.38 14.41
CA PHE A 113 -1.09 -13.58 15.61
C PHE A 113 -2.37 -12.86 16.06
N LYS A 114 -2.69 -12.95 17.36
CA LYS A 114 -3.87 -12.35 18.00
C LYS A 114 -3.54 -11.82 19.39
N GLY A 115 -4.31 -10.85 19.89
CA GLY A 115 -4.16 -10.38 21.27
C GLY A 115 -2.76 -9.77 21.52
N SER A 116 -2.03 -10.30 22.49
CA SER A 116 -0.70 -9.83 22.91
C SER A 116 0.47 -10.33 22.05
N ASP A 117 0.23 -11.19 21.07
CA ASP A 117 1.27 -11.79 20.21
C ASP A 117 2.20 -10.76 19.57
N PRO A 118 1.70 -9.63 19.00
CA PRO A 118 2.59 -8.62 18.41
C PRO A 118 3.52 -7.97 19.45
N ALA A 119 3.06 -7.81 20.70
CA ALA A 119 3.83 -7.15 21.76
C ALA A 119 4.93 -8.06 22.34
N ILE A 120 4.71 -9.37 22.40
CA ILE A 120 5.79 -10.34 22.72
C ILE A 120 6.77 -10.43 21.54
N ARG A 121 6.27 -10.54 20.29
CA ARG A 121 7.13 -10.62 19.09
C ARG A 121 8.08 -9.43 18.99
N ALA A 122 7.58 -8.23 19.25
CA ALA A 122 8.40 -7.03 19.28
C ALA A 122 9.45 -7.03 20.42
N GLY A 123 9.17 -7.71 21.54
CA GLY A 123 10.16 -7.92 22.59
C GLY A 123 11.29 -8.87 22.20
N PHE A 124 10.97 -9.97 21.50
CA PHE A 124 11.99 -10.85 20.92
C PHE A 124 12.78 -10.17 19.81
N GLU A 125 12.16 -9.27 19.05
CA GLU A 125 12.86 -8.43 18.07
C GLU A 125 13.91 -7.54 18.72
N ASP A 126 13.56 -6.84 19.81
CA ASP A 126 14.55 -6.07 20.58
C ASP A 126 15.66 -6.96 21.14
N TYR A 127 15.32 -8.15 21.64
CA TYR A 127 16.30 -9.08 22.18
C TYR A 127 17.32 -9.51 21.11
N ARG A 128 16.85 -9.81 19.89
CA ARG A 128 17.74 -10.13 18.76
C ARG A 128 18.60 -8.93 18.35
N GLU A 129 18.03 -7.73 18.39
CA GLU A 129 18.78 -6.48 18.16
C GLU A 129 19.88 -6.29 19.21
N LEU A 130 19.59 -6.49 20.50
CA LEU A 130 20.58 -6.47 21.58
C LEU A 130 21.70 -7.50 21.37
N LEU A 131 21.35 -8.73 21.01
CA LEU A 131 22.33 -9.77 20.70
C LEU A 131 23.20 -9.45 19.48
N SER A 132 22.69 -8.67 18.51
CA SER A 132 23.48 -8.24 17.35
C SER A 132 24.49 -7.13 17.68
N MET A 133 24.26 -6.36 18.75
CA MET A 133 25.14 -5.25 19.17
C MET A 133 26.27 -5.70 20.11
N ALA A 134 26.09 -6.83 20.79
CA ALA A 134 27.06 -7.36 21.76
C ALA A 134 28.37 -7.95 21.20
N PRO A 135 28.44 -8.60 20.01
CA PRO A 135 29.60 -9.40 19.59
C PRO A 135 30.89 -8.59 19.38
N ASP A 136 30.78 -7.32 19.02
CA ASP A 136 31.95 -6.48 18.73
C ASP A 136 32.64 -5.94 20.01
N GLY A 137 32.01 -6.09 21.18
CA GLY A 137 32.48 -5.53 22.46
C GLY A 137 32.62 -3.99 22.49
N ASN A 138 32.38 -3.33 21.35
CA ASN A 138 32.57 -1.91 21.14
C ASN A 138 31.28 -1.13 21.44
N TRP A 139 31.03 -0.91 22.73
CA TRP A 139 29.93 -0.09 23.23
C TRP A 139 30.24 1.39 23.13
N ASN A 140 30.37 1.89 21.91
CA ASN A 140 30.52 3.32 21.63
C ASN A 140 29.22 4.10 21.89
N ASP A 141 29.29 5.42 21.79
CA ASP A 141 28.16 6.31 22.07
C ASP A 141 26.94 6.04 21.15
N ASP A 142 27.15 5.57 19.90
CA ASP A 142 26.06 5.25 18.96
C ASP A 142 25.30 3.99 19.39
N VAL A 143 26.02 2.95 19.77
CA VAL A 143 25.45 1.69 20.28
C VAL A 143 24.74 1.95 21.61
N LEU A 144 25.29 2.82 22.47
CA LEU A 144 24.67 3.22 23.73
C LEU A 144 23.36 4.01 23.52
N LEU A 145 23.29 4.95 22.58
CA LEU A 145 22.03 5.61 22.22
C LEU A 145 20.99 4.62 21.68
N ARG A 146 21.42 3.63 20.89
CA ARG A 146 20.53 2.60 20.38
C ARG A 146 19.98 1.73 21.51
N LEU A 147 20.81 1.40 22.50
CA LEU A 147 20.38 0.75 23.74
C LEU A 147 19.34 1.60 24.49
N GLY A 148 19.58 2.90 24.68
CA GLY A 148 18.63 3.82 25.32
C GLY A 148 17.25 3.80 24.65
N LYS A 149 17.22 3.88 23.32
CA LYS A 149 15.97 3.78 22.53
C LYS A 149 15.25 2.44 22.70
N ILE A 150 15.96 1.33 22.83
CA ILE A 150 15.34 0.04 23.13
C ILE A 150 14.74 0.07 24.53
N LEU A 151 15.47 0.57 25.52
CA LEU A 151 15.01 0.66 26.91
C LEU A 151 13.75 1.54 27.07
N ASP A 152 13.61 2.62 26.30
CA ASP A 152 12.41 3.47 26.27
C ASP A 152 11.13 2.71 25.88
N ARG A 153 11.26 1.61 25.11
CA ARG A 153 10.13 0.73 24.76
C ARG A 153 9.61 -0.05 25.98
N TYR A 154 10.41 -0.15 27.05
CA TYR A 154 10.12 -0.90 28.26
C TYR A 154 9.75 -0.03 29.46
N ILE A 155 9.57 1.28 29.30
CA ILE A 155 9.01 2.13 30.37
C ILE A 155 7.58 1.69 30.71
N LEU A 156 7.13 1.94 31.94
CA LEU A 156 5.86 1.42 32.46
C LEU A 156 4.64 1.79 31.60
N HIS A 157 4.64 3.00 31.02
CA HIS A 157 3.58 3.45 30.11
C HIS A 157 3.51 2.60 28.83
N ASN A 158 4.64 2.11 28.32
CA ASN A 158 4.74 1.40 27.04
C ASN A 158 4.54 -0.11 27.19
N MET A 159 4.20 -0.59 28.39
CA MET A 159 3.97 -2.01 28.67
C MET A 159 2.49 -2.34 28.85
N SER A 160 2.02 -3.38 28.15
CA SER A 160 0.65 -3.90 28.29
C SER A 160 0.57 -5.39 27.99
N ASP A 161 -0.20 -6.11 28.79
CA ASP A 161 -0.60 -7.50 28.56
C ASP A 161 -1.80 -7.61 27.58
N ARG A 162 -2.44 -6.48 27.24
CA ARG A 162 -3.58 -6.37 26.33
C ARG A 162 -3.42 -5.15 25.41
N PRO A 163 -2.53 -5.21 24.39
CA PRO A 163 -2.32 -4.10 23.47
C PRO A 163 -3.57 -3.85 22.60
N ILE A 164 -3.80 -2.59 22.20
CA ILE A 164 -4.93 -2.20 21.36
C ILE A 164 -4.74 -2.75 19.93
N GLN A 165 -5.77 -3.40 19.38
CA GLN A 165 -5.69 -4.19 18.13
C GLN A 165 -5.33 -3.41 16.84
N ASN A 166 -5.23 -2.07 16.86
CA ASN A 166 -4.95 -1.24 15.69
C ASN A 166 -3.75 -0.28 15.87
N ALA A 167 -2.82 -0.59 16.76
CA ALA A 167 -1.69 0.28 17.08
C ALA A 167 -0.70 0.52 15.92
N ARG A 168 -0.81 -0.16 14.76
CA ARG A 168 0.07 0.10 13.60
C ARG A 168 -0.01 1.54 13.06
N GLN A 169 -1.03 2.31 13.42
CA GLN A 169 -1.17 3.74 13.08
C GLN A 169 -0.34 4.68 13.98
N TYR A 170 0.20 4.19 15.10
CA TYR A 170 1.06 4.96 15.99
C TYR A 170 2.39 4.21 16.08
N GLU A 171 3.53 4.87 15.93
CA GLU A 171 4.88 4.26 16.03
C GLU A 171 5.21 3.65 17.42
N LEU A 172 4.21 3.48 18.29
CA LEU A 172 4.31 2.92 19.64
C LEU A 172 3.89 1.44 19.64
N THR A 173 4.87 0.56 19.42
CA THR A 173 4.69 -0.88 19.67
C THR A 173 4.79 -1.14 21.17
N TRP A 174 3.66 -1.40 21.82
CA TRP A 174 3.63 -1.79 23.23
C TRP A 174 4.47 -3.06 23.45
N ARG A 175 5.18 -3.14 24.58
CA ARG A 175 5.88 -4.37 25.01
C ARG A 175 5.06 -5.16 25.99
N HIS A 176 5.10 -6.48 25.85
CA HIS A 176 4.47 -7.34 26.83
C HIS A 176 5.32 -7.39 28.11
N PRO A 177 4.73 -7.40 29.33
CA PRO A 177 5.49 -7.52 30.58
C PRO A 177 6.46 -8.71 30.62
N GLY A 178 6.10 -9.82 29.97
CA GLY A 178 6.95 -11.01 29.83
C GLY A 178 8.27 -10.74 29.10
N SER A 179 8.32 -9.74 28.20
CA SER A 179 9.53 -9.36 27.45
C SER A 179 10.63 -8.79 28.36
N VAL A 180 10.31 -8.32 29.58
CA VAL A 180 11.31 -7.89 30.57
C VAL A 180 12.23 -9.05 30.98
N ARG A 181 11.77 -10.30 30.87
CA ARG A 181 12.61 -11.50 31.10
C ARG A 181 13.74 -11.60 30.07
N LEU A 182 13.50 -11.18 28.82
CA LEU A 182 14.51 -11.15 27.76
C LEU A 182 15.60 -10.13 28.08
N LEU A 183 15.20 -8.91 28.47
CA LEU A 183 16.15 -7.89 28.95
C LEU A 183 16.95 -8.38 30.15
N THR A 184 16.27 -8.99 31.12
CA THR A 184 16.90 -9.52 32.33
C THR A 184 17.95 -10.57 31.98
N HIS A 185 17.65 -11.47 31.05
CA HIS A 185 18.58 -12.47 30.56
C HIS A 185 19.80 -11.82 29.90
N PHE A 186 19.59 -10.88 28.97
CA PHE A 186 20.65 -10.16 28.27
C PHE A 186 21.64 -9.48 29.23
N PHE A 187 21.14 -8.65 30.15
CA PHE A 187 21.97 -7.91 31.11
C PHE A 187 22.63 -8.79 32.17
N SER A 188 22.15 -10.03 32.38
CA SER A 188 22.77 -10.98 33.32
C SER A 188 23.93 -11.76 32.70
N HIS A 189 23.92 -11.97 31.38
CA HIS A 189 24.82 -12.91 30.69
C HIS A 189 25.73 -12.26 29.65
N THR A 190 25.53 -10.97 29.36
CA THR A 190 26.38 -10.21 28.44
C THR A 190 27.31 -9.31 29.23
N GLU A 191 28.59 -9.27 28.87
CA GLU A 191 29.53 -8.31 29.43
C GLU A 191 29.29 -6.92 28.84
N LEU A 192 28.95 -5.95 29.69
CA LEU A 192 28.57 -4.60 29.30
C LEU A 192 29.39 -3.57 30.10
N PRO A 193 29.68 -2.38 29.54
CA PRO A 193 30.34 -1.31 30.30
C PRO A 193 29.39 -0.68 31.32
N ASP A 194 29.95 -0.04 32.36
CA ASP A 194 29.20 0.70 33.39
C ASP A 194 28.15 1.65 32.82
N LYS A 195 28.47 2.33 31.70
CA LYS A 195 27.55 3.25 31.01
C LYS A 195 26.23 2.57 30.63
N ALA A 196 26.25 1.32 30.13
CA ALA A 196 25.05 0.58 29.75
C ALA A 196 24.14 0.30 30.97
N TYR A 197 24.72 -0.03 32.13
CA TYR A 197 23.96 -0.21 33.36
C TYR A 197 23.39 1.10 33.91
N ARG A 198 24.09 2.23 33.71
CA ARG A 198 23.55 3.57 34.04
C ARG A 198 22.36 3.94 33.13
N LEU A 199 22.44 3.65 31.84
CA LEU A 199 21.30 3.82 30.92
C LEU A 199 20.10 2.97 31.34
N LEU A 200 20.32 1.68 31.61
CA LEU A 200 19.30 0.78 32.14
C LEU A 200 18.64 1.37 33.40
N TRP A 201 19.43 1.91 34.32
CA TRP A 201 18.95 2.53 35.55
C TRP A 201 18.09 3.78 35.29
N ASN A 202 18.55 4.66 34.41
CA ASN A 202 17.94 5.97 34.15
C ASN A 202 16.63 5.87 33.36
N HIS A 203 16.63 5.11 32.26
CA HIS A 203 15.46 4.95 31.39
C HIS A 203 14.32 4.21 32.10
N LEU A 204 14.61 3.11 32.80
CA LEU A 204 13.59 2.30 33.48
C LEU A 204 13.24 2.80 34.89
N ARG A 205 13.88 3.88 35.36
CA ARG A 205 13.66 4.47 36.70
C ARG A 205 13.81 3.42 37.81
N LEU A 206 14.92 2.69 37.78
CA LEU A 206 15.18 1.57 38.70
C LEU A 206 15.36 2.01 40.16
N ASP A 207 15.61 3.31 40.39
CA ASP A 207 15.56 3.95 41.71
C ASP A 207 14.18 3.78 42.38
N ASN A 208 13.10 3.81 41.59
CA ASN A 208 11.72 3.69 42.06
C ASN A 208 11.23 2.23 42.14
N ALA A 209 11.95 1.27 41.55
CA ALA A 209 11.57 -0.15 41.50
C ALA A 209 11.81 -0.91 42.83
N THR A 210 11.41 -0.30 43.95
CA THR A 210 11.62 -0.83 45.30
C THR A 210 10.42 -1.60 45.84
N ASN A 211 9.20 -1.16 45.47
CA ASN A 211 7.91 -1.69 45.92
C ASN A 211 6.90 -1.80 44.76
N GLY A 212 5.75 -2.46 45.00
CA GLY A 212 4.62 -2.43 44.07
C GLY A 212 4.86 -3.15 42.73
N LYS A 213 4.24 -2.61 41.67
CA LYS A 213 4.25 -3.19 40.31
C LYS A 213 5.62 -3.05 39.65
N GLU A 214 6.32 -1.96 39.91
CA GLU A 214 7.66 -1.63 39.41
C GLU A 214 8.70 -2.60 39.97
N LYS A 215 8.61 -2.97 41.26
CA LYS A 215 9.45 -4.03 41.83
C LYS A 215 9.20 -5.39 41.17
N LEU A 216 7.94 -5.73 40.94
CA LEU A 216 7.57 -7.01 40.34
C LEU A 216 8.09 -7.14 38.90
N LEU A 217 8.13 -6.04 38.15
CA LEU A 217 8.60 -6.01 36.77
C LEU A 217 10.12 -5.84 36.66
N TYR A 218 10.69 -4.85 37.34
CA TYR A 218 12.09 -4.45 37.14
C TYR A 218 13.03 -4.80 38.30
N GLY A 219 12.52 -5.42 39.38
CA GLY A 219 13.31 -5.68 40.59
C GLY A 219 14.59 -6.47 40.31
N ARG A 220 14.54 -7.45 39.41
CA ARG A 220 15.73 -8.22 39.03
C ARG A 220 16.76 -7.40 38.23
N LEU A 221 16.30 -6.57 37.29
CA LEU A 221 17.16 -5.63 36.56
C LEU A 221 17.83 -4.62 37.50
N ARG A 222 17.10 -4.14 38.53
CA ARG A 222 17.65 -3.28 39.58
C ARG A 222 18.77 -3.97 40.36
N GLU A 223 18.58 -5.22 40.75
CA GLU A 223 19.63 -6.01 41.43
C GLU A 223 20.87 -6.15 40.55
N ILE A 224 20.70 -6.51 39.28
CA ILE A 224 21.81 -6.65 38.31
C ILE A 224 22.58 -5.32 38.19
N ALA A 225 21.88 -4.21 37.96
CA ALA A 225 22.52 -2.90 37.83
C ALA A 225 23.32 -2.49 39.09
N LEU A 226 22.82 -2.80 40.29
CA LEU A 226 23.51 -2.50 41.55
C LEU A 226 24.72 -3.42 41.82
N VAL A 227 24.68 -4.66 41.34
CA VAL A 227 25.85 -5.56 41.43
C VAL A 227 27.00 -5.04 40.57
N HIS A 228 26.71 -4.52 39.38
CA HIS A 228 27.72 -3.99 38.47
C HIS A 228 28.16 -2.57 38.83
N VAL A 229 27.23 -1.68 39.20
CA VAL A 229 27.52 -0.28 39.55
C VAL A 229 26.89 0.08 40.90
N PRO A 230 27.55 -0.26 42.03
CA PRO A 230 26.99 -0.06 43.38
C PRO A 230 26.65 1.40 43.71
N ALA A 231 27.41 2.36 43.16
CA ALA A 231 27.23 3.80 43.38
C ALA A 231 25.86 4.33 42.92
N LEU A 232 25.13 3.60 42.07
CA LEU A 232 23.76 3.95 41.65
C LEU A 232 22.77 3.94 42.82
N GLY A 233 22.98 3.10 43.84
CA GLY A 233 22.11 3.02 45.00
C GLY A 233 22.30 4.14 46.02
N GLU A 234 23.42 4.87 45.92
CA GLU A 234 23.84 5.91 46.88
C GLU A 234 23.52 7.32 46.39
N LYS A 235 23.45 7.54 45.07
CA LYS A 235 23.22 8.86 44.47
C LYS A 235 21.72 9.11 44.23
N GLN A 236 21.18 10.15 44.83
CA GLN A 236 19.85 10.66 44.49
C GLN A 236 19.91 11.39 43.13
N ARG A 237 18.99 11.09 42.20
CA ARG A 237 18.94 11.74 40.86
C ARG A 237 18.84 13.26 41.02
N VAL A 238 19.76 13.98 40.39
CA VAL A 238 19.76 15.46 40.41
C VAL A 238 18.56 15.97 39.60
N SER A 239 17.80 16.91 40.17
CA SER A 239 16.64 17.48 39.50
C SER A 239 17.01 18.78 38.77
N TYR A 240 17.00 18.75 37.44
CA TYR A 240 17.31 19.90 36.57
C TYR A 240 16.08 20.74 36.16
N LYS A 241 14.92 20.58 36.82
CA LYS A 241 13.68 21.30 36.46
C LYS A 241 13.83 22.83 36.43
N LYS A 242 14.55 23.40 37.40
CA LYS A 242 14.79 24.84 37.47
C LYS A 242 15.69 25.30 36.33
N LEU A 243 16.76 24.56 36.04
CA LEU A 243 17.65 24.81 34.90
C LEU A 243 16.87 24.83 33.58
N LEU A 244 15.99 23.85 33.34
CA LEU A 244 15.16 23.81 32.12
C LEU A 244 14.21 25.00 32.01
N SER A 245 13.61 25.44 33.14
CA SER A 245 12.77 26.64 33.19
C SER A 245 13.57 27.90 32.84
N ASP A 246 14.80 28.01 33.35
CA ASP A 246 15.68 29.15 33.11
C ASP A 246 16.25 29.14 31.66
N PHE A 247 16.39 27.97 31.06
CA PHE A 247 16.89 27.79 29.68
C PHE A 247 15.87 28.14 28.61
N SER A 248 14.57 27.84 28.83
CA SER A 248 13.48 28.07 27.87
C SER A 248 13.53 29.42 27.13
N PRO A 249 13.68 30.59 27.81
CA PRO A 249 13.74 31.87 27.11
C PRO A 249 15.01 32.08 26.27
N LEU A 250 16.08 31.32 26.54
CA LEU A 250 17.38 31.43 25.89
C LEU A 250 17.49 30.56 24.63
N PHE A 251 16.59 29.60 24.45
CA PHE A 251 16.63 28.61 23.38
C PHE A 251 16.70 29.23 21.97
N PHE A 252 15.96 30.32 21.73
CA PHE A 252 15.89 30.99 20.42
C PHE A 252 17.00 32.04 20.21
N THR A 253 18.01 32.11 21.08
CA THR A 253 19.00 33.18 21.03
C THR A 253 19.96 33.01 19.84
N ASP A 254 19.76 33.80 18.80
CA ASP A 254 20.66 33.84 17.63
C ASP A 254 21.92 34.69 17.83
N GLY A 255 21.99 35.45 18.93
CA GLY A 255 23.13 36.33 19.23
C GLY A 255 23.10 37.68 18.52
N ASN A 256 21.96 38.05 17.93
CA ASN A 256 21.78 39.32 17.23
C ASN A 256 21.72 40.53 18.18
N THR A 257 21.33 40.32 19.44
CA THR A 257 21.29 41.36 20.50
C THR A 257 22.44 41.17 21.50
N VAL A 258 22.83 42.26 22.17
CA VAL A 258 23.88 42.21 23.21
C VAL A 258 23.34 41.52 24.46
N GLU A 259 22.10 41.82 24.84
CA GLU A 259 21.41 41.26 26.01
C GLU A 259 21.21 39.75 25.87
N GLY A 260 20.85 39.27 24.68
CA GLY A 260 20.70 37.83 24.41
C GLY A 260 22.03 37.07 24.54
N ARG A 261 23.13 37.65 24.02
CA ARG A 261 24.48 37.06 24.16
C ARG A 261 24.90 36.99 25.63
N MET A 262 24.81 38.11 26.34
CA MET A 262 25.15 38.16 27.77
C MET A 262 24.31 37.19 28.62
N GLY A 263 23.02 37.08 28.33
CA GLY A 263 22.12 36.16 29.04
C GLY A 263 22.50 34.69 28.83
N LEU A 264 22.89 34.32 27.61
CA LEU A 264 23.32 32.97 27.30
C LEU A 264 24.72 32.65 27.85
N ASP A 265 25.66 33.59 27.74
CA ASP A 265 27.00 33.45 28.34
C ASP A 265 26.91 33.24 29.86
N ALA A 266 26.14 34.09 30.54
CA ALA A 266 25.91 33.97 31.99
C ALA A 266 25.23 32.65 32.37
N PHE A 267 24.40 32.08 31.49
CA PHE A 267 23.77 30.79 31.71
C PHE A 267 24.79 29.64 31.65
N PHE A 268 25.64 29.60 30.62
CA PHE A 268 26.69 28.57 30.48
C PHE A 268 27.78 28.66 31.54
N ASP A 269 27.98 29.83 32.16
CA ASP A 269 28.93 30.00 33.26
C ASP A 269 28.47 29.36 34.59
N ARG A 270 27.17 29.09 34.75
CA ARG A 270 26.62 28.52 35.99
C ARG A 270 27.13 27.10 36.25
N GLU A 271 27.45 26.82 37.50
CA GLU A 271 27.97 25.50 37.92
C GLU A 271 26.93 24.38 37.74
N ASP A 272 25.65 24.66 37.96
CA ASP A 272 24.58 23.67 37.76
C ASP A 272 24.37 23.30 36.28
N VAL A 273 24.68 24.22 35.35
CA VAL A 273 24.68 23.96 33.90
C VAL A 273 25.86 23.10 33.49
N LYS A 274 27.07 23.42 33.98
CA LYS A 274 28.27 22.59 33.73
C LYS A 274 28.08 21.18 34.27
N GLN A 275 27.52 21.05 35.47
CA GLN A 275 27.19 19.74 36.05
C GLN A 275 26.14 18.99 35.22
N ALA A 276 25.13 19.67 34.67
CA ALA A 276 24.12 19.05 33.82
C ALA A 276 24.70 18.56 32.48
N LEU A 277 25.59 19.33 31.85
CA LEU A 277 26.23 18.93 30.60
C LEU A 277 27.22 17.77 30.77
N MET A 278 27.65 17.48 32.00
CA MET A 278 28.47 16.31 32.35
C MET A 278 27.64 15.11 32.85
N ASP A 279 26.31 15.21 32.88
CA ASP A 279 25.41 14.13 33.26
C ASP A 279 24.91 13.36 32.02
N ASP A 280 25.23 12.06 31.95
CA ASP A 280 24.90 11.20 30.82
C ASP A 280 23.40 11.28 30.44
N ALA A 281 22.51 11.22 31.44
CA ALA A 281 21.07 11.23 31.21
C ALA A 281 20.57 12.59 30.75
N PHE A 282 21.13 13.69 31.27
CA PHE A 282 20.73 15.02 30.84
C PHE A 282 21.14 15.30 29.39
N VAL A 283 22.34 14.90 28.97
CA VAL A 283 22.78 15.11 27.58
C VAL A 283 21.90 14.31 26.60
N GLU A 284 21.64 13.05 26.92
CA GLU A 284 20.79 12.17 26.12
C GLU A 284 19.31 12.62 26.09
N GLU A 285 18.72 12.89 27.25
CA GLU A 285 17.29 13.20 27.36
C GLU A 285 16.96 14.67 27.01
N GLN A 286 17.90 15.61 27.16
CA GLN A 286 17.63 17.05 27.03
C GLN A 286 18.44 17.71 25.90
N VAL A 287 19.77 17.57 25.91
CA VAL A 287 20.62 18.34 24.99
C VAL A 287 20.45 17.87 23.55
N LEU A 288 20.64 16.57 23.31
CA LEU A 288 20.51 15.99 21.98
C LEU A 288 19.11 16.25 21.40
N PRO A 289 17.98 15.85 22.03
CA PRO A 289 16.65 15.97 21.42
C PRO A 289 16.07 17.39 21.43
N TYR A 290 16.34 18.19 22.47
CA TYR A 290 15.61 19.45 22.68
C TYR A 290 16.46 20.70 22.61
N TRP A 291 17.77 20.66 22.87
CA TRP A 291 18.62 21.84 22.75
C TRP A 291 19.16 22.00 21.33
N ILE A 292 19.50 20.87 20.68
CA ILE A 292 20.03 20.82 19.31
C ILE A 292 18.92 20.33 18.36
N MET A 293 17.89 21.15 18.19
CA MET A 293 16.74 20.84 17.32
C MET A 293 16.38 22.00 16.39
N LYS A 294 15.45 21.76 15.45
CA LYS A 294 14.98 22.80 14.52
C LYS A 294 14.45 24.02 15.30
N GLY A 295 14.91 25.21 14.91
CA GLY A 295 14.55 26.48 15.55
C GLY A 295 15.45 26.92 16.72
N CYS A 296 16.42 26.11 17.15
CA CYS A 296 17.39 26.55 18.16
C CYS A 296 18.22 27.76 17.67
N GLY A 297 18.65 28.61 18.58
CA GLY A 297 19.43 29.81 18.27
C GLY A 297 20.85 29.52 17.76
N ARG A 298 21.36 30.33 16.82
CA ARG A 298 22.72 30.19 16.27
C ARG A 298 23.79 30.35 17.34
N TYR A 299 23.60 31.30 18.27
CA TYR A 299 24.56 31.55 19.34
C TYR A 299 24.57 30.43 20.38
N LEU A 300 23.42 29.79 20.61
CA LEU A 300 23.33 28.57 21.44
C LEU A 300 24.17 27.43 20.88
N LEU A 301 24.10 27.17 19.57
CA LEU A 301 24.93 26.13 18.93
C LEU A 301 26.42 26.42 19.08
N ILE A 302 26.83 27.70 18.99
CA ILE A 302 28.22 28.13 19.22
C ILE A 302 28.63 27.82 20.67
N LYS A 303 27.83 28.20 21.66
CA LYS A 303 28.15 27.97 23.08
C LYS A 303 28.23 26.47 23.43
N LEU A 304 27.33 25.67 22.88
CA LEU A 304 27.38 24.21 23.05
C LEU A 304 28.61 23.60 22.38
N GLN A 305 28.99 24.08 21.19
CA GLN A 305 30.21 23.63 20.50
C GLN A 305 31.47 24.02 21.28
N GLU A 306 31.54 25.25 21.80
CA GLU A 306 32.64 25.73 22.65
C GLU A 306 32.80 24.82 23.88
N PHE A 307 31.70 24.52 24.57
CA PHE A 307 31.71 23.63 25.73
C PHE A 307 32.15 22.20 25.36
N ALA A 308 31.53 21.60 24.34
CA ALA A 308 31.82 20.25 23.88
C ALA A 308 33.29 20.09 23.43
N THR A 309 33.85 21.11 22.78
CA THR A 309 35.25 21.09 22.33
C THR A 309 36.22 21.25 23.50
N ALA A 310 35.85 22.03 24.53
CA ALA A 310 36.66 22.22 25.73
C ALA A 310 36.63 21.01 26.69
N HIS A 311 35.58 20.20 26.64
CA HIS A 311 35.33 19.06 27.52
C HIS A 311 35.18 17.77 26.71
N SER A 312 36.30 17.17 26.30
CA SER A 312 36.31 15.92 25.54
C SER A 312 35.76 14.70 26.31
N ASP A 313 35.59 14.83 27.62
CA ASP A 313 34.98 13.86 28.52
C ASP A 313 33.45 14.03 28.66
N MET A 314 32.87 15.03 28.00
CA MET A 314 31.41 15.24 27.94
C MET A 314 30.72 13.97 27.38
N PRO A 315 29.60 13.52 27.99
CA PRO A 315 28.82 12.41 27.47
C PRO A 315 28.34 12.68 26.03
N PHE A 316 28.45 11.68 25.14
CA PHE A 316 27.98 11.77 23.75
C PHE A 316 28.57 12.93 22.93
N VAL A 317 29.76 13.43 23.28
CA VAL A 317 30.37 14.63 22.69
C VAL A 317 30.45 14.57 21.15
N GLY A 318 30.78 13.41 20.57
CA GLY A 318 30.84 13.24 19.12
C GLY A 318 29.49 13.48 18.43
N GLN A 319 28.42 12.91 18.99
CA GLN A 319 27.06 13.08 18.48
C GLN A 319 26.52 14.49 18.71
N VAL A 320 26.89 15.13 19.81
CA VAL A 320 26.56 16.54 20.07
C VAL A 320 27.17 17.41 18.98
N LEU A 321 28.46 17.24 18.68
CA LEU A 321 29.14 18.00 17.63
C LEU A 321 28.55 17.72 16.24
N GLU A 322 28.33 16.45 15.89
CA GLU A 322 27.71 16.06 14.62
C GLU A 322 26.31 16.68 14.45
N LYS A 323 25.49 16.63 15.51
CA LYS A 323 24.14 17.21 15.48
C LYS A 323 24.17 18.74 15.40
N ILE A 324 25.16 19.38 16.04
CA ILE A 324 25.37 20.83 15.90
C ILE A 324 25.69 21.16 14.43
N ASP A 325 26.60 20.44 13.80
CA ASP A 325 26.99 20.69 12.40
C ASP A 325 25.81 20.46 11.45
N LEU A 326 25.02 19.41 11.66
CA LEU A 326 23.77 19.18 10.93
C LEU A 326 22.81 20.37 11.07
N MET A 327 22.61 20.88 12.29
CA MET A 327 21.70 22.00 12.54
C MET A 327 22.21 23.32 11.93
N ARG A 328 23.53 23.54 11.91
CA ARG A 328 24.13 24.69 11.22
C ARG A 328 23.92 24.61 9.71
N GLY A 329 24.10 23.43 9.12
CA GLY A 329 23.80 23.17 7.71
C GLY A 329 22.35 23.52 7.37
N ARG A 330 21.39 23.08 8.18
CA ARG A 330 19.96 23.42 7.99
C ARG A 330 19.69 24.92 8.03
N LYS A 331 20.29 25.66 8.97
CA LYS A 331 20.14 27.12 9.04
C LYS A 331 20.70 27.83 7.81
N ARG A 332 21.87 27.41 7.33
CA ARG A 332 22.45 27.94 6.09
C ARG A 332 21.48 27.73 4.91
N ILE A 333 20.89 26.54 4.80
CA ILE A 333 19.90 26.24 3.75
C ILE A 333 18.67 27.15 3.86
N GLU A 334 18.15 27.40 5.07
CA GLU A 334 17.02 28.32 5.31
C GLU A 334 17.34 29.75 4.86
N GLU A 335 18.55 30.26 5.15
CA GLU A 335 19.03 31.56 4.68
C GLU A 335 19.13 31.60 3.14
N GLU A 336 19.75 30.60 2.53
CA GLU A 336 19.89 30.50 1.07
C GLU A 336 18.53 30.41 0.35
N LEU A 337 17.53 29.73 0.92
CA LEU A 337 16.17 29.68 0.38
C LEU A 337 15.48 31.06 0.41
N ALA A 338 15.67 31.82 1.49
CA ALA A 338 15.12 33.17 1.61
C ALA A 338 15.77 34.14 0.60
N GLU A 339 17.07 33.98 0.35
CA GLU A 339 17.79 34.70 -0.72
C GLU A 339 17.26 34.31 -2.11
N ASP A 340 17.09 33.01 -2.37
CA ASP A 340 16.59 32.50 -3.64
C ASP A 340 15.22 33.10 -3.97
N GLU A 341 14.31 33.16 -2.99
CA GLU A 341 12.97 33.75 -3.16
C GLU A 341 13.00 35.22 -3.59
N GLN A 342 14.05 35.96 -3.22
CA GLN A 342 14.24 37.38 -3.54
C GLN A 342 15.05 37.61 -4.83
N SER A 343 15.67 36.57 -5.40
CA SER A 343 16.66 36.68 -6.48
C SER A 343 16.10 37.04 -7.87
N GLY A 344 14.77 36.98 -8.05
CA GLY A 344 14.09 37.23 -9.32
C GLY A 344 14.41 36.20 -10.41
N PHE A 345 14.01 36.49 -11.66
CA PHE A 345 14.25 35.63 -12.82
C PHE A 345 14.57 36.43 -14.09
N VAL A 346 15.10 35.75 -15.11
CA VAL A 346 15.45 36.31 -16.42
C VAL A 346 14.45 35.77 -17.44
N TRP A 347 13.97 36.63 -18.34
CA TRP A 347 12.94 36.26 -19.29
C TRP A 347 13.52 35.46 -20.48
N GLY A 348 12.93 34.30 -20.77
CA GLY A 348 13.24 33.48 -21.96
C GLY A 348 14.57 32.72 -21.92
N VAL A 349 15.30 32.72 -20.80
CA VAL A 349 16.61 32.05 -20.67
C VAL A 349 16.69 31.29 -19.34
N PHE A 350 17.19 30.04 -19.38
CA PHE A 350 17.52 29.27 -18.19
C PHE A 350 18.97 29.54 -17.76
N ASP A 351 19.17 30.13 -16.59
CA ASP A 351 20.48 30.62 -16.12
C ASP A 351 21.09 29.71 -15.04
N PHE A 352 21.96 28.79 -15.44
CA PHE A 352 22.66 27.86 -14.54
C PHE A 352 23.69 28.53 -13.62
N GLN A 353 23.98 29.82 -13.78
CA GLN A 353 24.86 30.54 -12.85
C GLN A 353 24.13 30.97 -11.57
N ARG A 354 22.80 30.87 -11.53
CA ARG A 354 21.97 31.22 -10.37
C ARG A 354 21.53 29.99 -9.59
N ARG A 355 21.79 29.99 -8.28
CA ARG A 355 21.45 28.89 -7.36
C ARG A 355 19.98 28.45 -7.43
N ALA A 356 19.05 29.40 -7.49
CA ALA A 356 17.61 29.11 -7.57
C ALA A 356 17.23 28.31 -8.84
N TYR A 357 17.82 28.64 -10.00
CA TYR A 357 17.61 27.89 -11.25
C TYR A 357 18.18 26.48 -11.16
N VAL A 358 19.40 26.33 -10.63
CA VAL A 358 20.04 25.02 -10.47
C VAL A 358 19.24 24.13 -9.52
N ARG A 359 18.76 24.67 -8.40
CA ARG A 359 17.87 23.95 -7.47
C ARG A 359 16.58 23.51 -8.16
N HIS A 360 15.90 24.41 -8.85
CA HIS A 360 14.70 24.06 -9.60
C HIS A 360 14.97 22.95 -10.63
N TYR A 361 15.99 23.11 -11.47
CA TYR A 361 16.37 22.12 -12.47
C TYR A 361 16.68 20.74 -11.88
N LEU A 362 17.49 20.66 -10.83
CA LEU A 362 17.85 19.37 -10.21
C LEU A 362 16.63 18.64 -9.63
N HIS A 363 15.65 19.39 -9.10
CA HIS A 363 14.41 18.81 -8.57
C HIS A 363 13.45 18.34 -9.67
N THR A 364 13.46 18.95 -10.86
CA THR A 364 12.46 18.69 -11.91
C THR A 364 12.96 17.84 -13.08
N ALA A 365 14.26 17.85 -13.36
CA ALA A 365 14.86 17.19 -14.53
C ALA A 365 15.11 15.69 -14.34
N PHE A 366 15.37 15.25 -13.10
CA PHE A 366 15.90 13.91 -12.79
C PHE A 366 15.06 13.17 -11.74
N LEU A 367 13.74 13.13 -11.95
CA LEU A 367 12.78 12.62 -10.96
C LEU A 367 13.14 11.23 -10.39
N MET A 368 13.63 10.33 -11.25
CA MET A 368 13.96 8.94 -10.92
C MET A 368 15.46 8.63 -10.88
N ALA A 369 16.31 9.65 -10.76
CA ALA A 369 17.75 9.45 -10.65
C ALA A 369 18.12 8.81 -9.30
N ARG A 370 19.02 7.82 -9.38
CA ARG A 370 19.54 7.08 -8.23
C ARG A 370 21.03 6.84 -8.44
N GLY A 371 21.82 7.02 -7.39
CA GLY A 371 23.25 6.74 -7.43
C GLY A 371 23.54 5.25 -7.62
N VAL A 372 24.62 4.97 -8.33
CA VAL A 372 25.09 3.61 -8.60
C VAL A 372 26.06 3.15 -7.52
N LYS A 373 26.91 4.06 -7.03
CA LYS A 373 27.85 3.78 -5.94
C LYS A 373 27.16 3.88 -4.59
N ASP A 374 26.46 4.99 -4.39
CA ASP A 374 25.67 5.24 -3.20
C ASP A 374 24.20 5.11 -3.60
N PRO A 375 23.46 4.08 -3.12
CA PRO A 375 22.12 3.75 -3.61
C PRO A 375 21.02 4.73 -3.15
N VAL A 376 21.35 6.01 -3.08
CA VAL A 376 20.53 7.16 -2.68
C VAL A 376 19.72 7.65 -3.87
N PHE A 377 18.48 8.06 -3.63
CA PHE A 377 17.66 8.74 -4.62
C PHE A 377 17.93 10.24 -4.61
N LEU A 378 18.10 10.81 -5.81
CA LEU A 378 18.42 12.23 -5.95
C LEU A 378 17.36 13.12 -5.30
N SER A 379 16.08 12.82 -5.52
CA SER A 379 14.97 13.63 -4.99
C SER A 379 14.94 13.67 -3.47
N ASP A 380 15.28 12.56 -2.79
CA ASP A 380 15.32 12.51 -1.33
C ASP A 380 16.56 13.24 -0.78
N TYR A 381 17.72 13.10 -1.45
CA TYR A 381 18.92 13.85 -1.13
C TYR A 381 18.72 15.37 -1.26
N LEU A 382 18.13 15.81 -2.37
CA LEU A 382 17.88 17.22 -2.66
C LEU A 382 16.91 17.85 -1.66
N LYS A 383 15.88 17.15 -1.18
CA LYS A 383 14.97 17.68 -0.13
C LYS A 383 15.72 18.08 1.14
N GLU A 384 16.74 17.32 1.51
CA GLU A 384 17.49 17.54 2.74
C GLU A 384 18.64 18.54 2.57
N ARG A 385 19.37 18.46 1.46
CA ARG A 385 20.63 19.18 1.24
C ARG A 385 20.49 20.42 0.36
N MET A 386 19.57 20.39 -0.61
CA MET A 386 19.38 21.45 -1.61
C MET A 386 17.89 21.67 -1.93
N PRO A 387 17.03 21.99 -0.94
CA PRO A 387 15.62 22.20 -1.17
C PRO A 387 15.39 23.38 -2.13
N VAL A 388 14.26 23.34 -2.84
CA VAL A 388 13.84 24.39 -3.77
C VAL A 388 12.81 25.32 -3.13
N SER A 389 12.89 26.63 -3.43
CA SER A 389 11.85 27.58 -3.07
C SER A 389 10.64 27.40 -4.00
N ILE A 390 9.53 26.90 -3.45
CA ILE A 390 8.25 26.74 -4.17
C ILE A 390 7.66 28.10 -4.58
N PRO A 391 7.63 29.14 -3.72
CA PRO A 391 7.18 30.47 -4.13
C PRO A 391 7.97 31.03 -5.31
N TRP A 392 9.29 30.84 -5.33
CA TRP A 392 10.14 31.26 -6.45
C TRP A 392 9.84 30.47 -7.72
N SER A 393 9.74 29.14 -7.63
CA SER A 393 9.48 28.28 -8.79
C SER A 393 8.11 28.55 -9.41
N ARG A 394 7.07 28.84 -8.60
CA ARG A 394 5.76 29.26 -9.10
C ARG A 394 5.83 30.55 -9.90
N LYS A 395 6.60 31.53 -9.43
CA LYS A 395 6.81 32.79 -10.16
C LYS A 395 7.58 32.58 -11.47
N LEU A 396 8.55 31.65 -11.50
CA LEU A 396 9.32 31.36 -12.71
C LEU A 396 8.43 30.89 -13.88
N ILE A 397 7.45 30.03 -13.59
CA ILE A 397 6.58 29.39 -14.59
C ILE A 397 5.23 30.10 -14.79
N ASP A 398 5.02 31.25 -14.14
CA ASP A 398 3.75 31.96 -14.19
C ASP A 398 3.40 32.41 -15.64
N PRO A 399 2.21 32.10 -16.17
CA PRO A 399 1.85 32.43 -17.56
C PRO A 399 1.84 33.94 -17.90
N GLN A 400 1.59 34.79 -16.90
CA GLN A 400 1.45 36.24 -17.09
C GLN A 400 2.76 36.98 -16.80
N GLU A 401 3.41 36.64 -15.69
CA GLU A 401 4.53 37.39 -15.14
C GLU A 401 5.84 36.61 -15.16
N GLY A 402 5.80 35.30 -15.47
CA GLY A 402 6.94 34.39 -15.35
C GLY A 402 8.00 34.52 -16.45
N GLY A 403 9.20 34.05 -16.11
CA GLY A 403 10.36 34.05 -16.99
C GLY A 403 10.35 32.91 -18.01
N LEU A 404 9.79 31.76 -17.64
CA LEU A 404 9.75 30.53 -18.43
C LEU A 404 8.40 29.80 -18.28
N PRO A 405 7.27 30.43 -18.67
CA PRO A 405 5.98 29.76 -18.62
C PRO A 405 5.90 28.59 -19.63
N PRO A 406 5.16 27.51 -19.33
CA PRO A 406 5.06 26.33 -20.21
C PRO A 406 4.63 26.65 -21.65
N GLU A 407 3.85 27.71 -21.86
CA GLU A 407 3.38 28.16 -23.17
C GLU A 407 4.49 28.79 -24.03
N LYS A 408 5.64 29.12 -23.43
CA LYS A 408 6.82 29.69 -24.10
C LYS A 408 8.03 28.78 -23.86
N PRO A 409 8.09 27.61 -24.53
CA PRO A 409 9.19 26.66 -24.35
C PRO A 409 10.54 27.23 -24.82
N VAL A 410 11.61 26.75 -24.19
CA VAL A 410 12.97 26.87 -24.74
C VAL A 410 13.09 25.91 -25.91
N ARG A 411 13.70 26.37 -27.01
CA ARG A 411 13.79 25.61 -28.27
C ARG A 411 15.23 25.36 -28.67
N ILE A 412 15.56 24.13 -29.04
CA ILE A 412 16.86 23.71 -29.58
C ILE A 412 16.62 23.07 -30.94
N LEU A 413 17.35 23.55 -31.96
CA LEU A 413 17.20 23.08 -33.35
C LEU A 413 18.17 21.95 -33.68
N PHE A 414 17.65 20.89 -34.28
CA PHE A 414 18.40 19.74 -34.78
C PHE A 414 18.16 19.58 -36.28
N GLY A 415 18.80 20.42 -37.09
CA GLY A 415 18.55 20.45 -38.53
C GLY A 415 17.15 20.97 -38.84
N GLU A 416 16.28 20.11 -39.38
CA GLU A 416 14.87 20.43 -39.65
C GLU A 416 13.95 20.13 -38.45
N ASP A 417 14.44 19.39 -37.46
CA ASP A 417 13.69 19.03 -36.26
C ASP A 417 13.87 20.06 -35.13
N GLU A 418 12.85 20.22 -34.29
CA GLU A 418 12.85 21.09 -33.11
C GLU A 418 12.61 20.29 -31.82
N LEU A 419 13.50 20.45 -30.84
CA LEU A 419 13.28 20.05 -29.45
C LEU A 419 12.71 21.24 -28.67
N SER A 420 11.49 21.09 -28.15
CA SER A 420 10.87 22.05 -27.24
C SER A 420 10.96 21.57 -25.79
N ILE A 421 11.40 22.44 -24.88
CA ILE A 421 11.57 22.17 -23.45
C ILE A 421 10.63 23.09 -22.66
N ARG A 422 9.69 22.50 -21.91
CA ARG A 422 8.69 23.21 -21.10
C ARG A 422 8.95 22.97 -19.62
N PHE A 423 8.97 24.04 -18.84
CA PHE A 423 9.23 24.00 -17.41
C PHE A 423 7.91 24.03 -16.65
N HIS A 424 7.65 23.01 -15.85
CA HIS A 424 6.51 22.93 -14.93
C HIS A 424 7.01 23.06 -13.49
N LEU A 425 6.12 23.12 -12.50
CA LEU A 425 6.55 23.35 -11.11
C LEU A 425 7.42 22.20 -10.61
N LYS A 426 7.08 20.97 -11.02
CA LYS A 426 7.67 19.75 -10.47
C LYS A 426 8.34 18.84 -11.49
N TYR A 427 8.23 19.13 -12.78
CA TYR A 427 8.86 18.34 -13.83
C TYR A 427 9.25 19.20 -15.03
N ILE A 428 10.12 18.67 -15.89
CA ILE A 428 10.41 19.25 -17.20
C ILE A 428 9.82 18.34 -18.27
N GLU A 429 9.06 18.93 -19.18
CA GLU A 429 8.49 18.24 -20.34
C GLU A 429 9.35 18.50 -21.57
N TYR A 430 9.74 17.42 -22.24
CA TYR A 430 10.49 17.44 -23.49
C TYR A 430 9.57 17.02 -24.64
N ARG A 431 9.61 17.74 -25.76
CA ARG A 431 8.86 17.39 -26.98
C ARG A 431 9.73 17.50 -28.22
N TRP A 432 9.66 16.48 -29.07
CA TRP A 432 10.31 16.45 -30.38
C TRP A 432 9.27 16.71 -31.47
N ASN A 433 9.35 17.86 -32.16
CA ASN A 433 8.33 18.30 -33.13
C ASN A 433 6.89 18.24 -32.56
N ASP A 434 6.73 18.73 -31.32
CA ASP A 434 5.50 18.69 -30.50
C ASP A 434 4.99 17.26 -30.13
N SER A 435 5.77 16.22 -30.42
CA SER A 435 5.53 14.85 -29.95
C SER A 435 6.21 14.59 -28.59
N PRO A 436 5.57 13.87 -27.64
CA PRO A 436 6.22 13.44 -26.40
C PRO A 436 7.23 12.31 -26.61
N ARG A 437 7.32 11.74 -27.82
CA ARG A 437 8.33 10.73 -28.17
C ARG A 437 9.64 11.44 -28.50
N VAL A 438 10.52 11.55 -27.50
CA VAL A 438 11.80 12.24 -27.64
C VAL A 438 12.92 11.23 -27.90
N PRO A 439 13.73 11.40 -28.98
CA PRO A 439 14.87 10.54 -29.21
C PRO A 439 15.92 10.70 -28.09
N SER A 440 16.53 9.59 -27.69
CA SER A 440 17.63 9.64 -26.72
C SER A 440 18.84 10.35 -27.32
N PHE A 441 19.40 11.29 -26.56
CA PHE A 441 20.60 12.02 -26.98
C PHE A 441 21.86 11.22 -26.64
N PRO A 442 22.80 10.99 -27.58
CA PRO A 442 24.00 10.20 -27.29
C PRO A 442 24.99 10.93 -26.39
N TRP A 443 25.51 10.24 -25.38
CA TRP A 443 26.52 10.80 -24.48
C TRP A 443 27.77 11.33 -25.19
N GLU A 444 28.22 10.66 -26.26
CA GLU A 444 29.41 11.05 -27.03
C GLU A 444 29.24 12.40 -27.74
N GLN A 445 27.98 12.80 -27.99
CA GLN A 445 27.65 14.11 -28.53
C GLN A 445 27.51 15.13 -27.39
N LEU A 446 26.84 14.76 -26.29
CA LEU A 446 26.67 15.62 -25.12
C LEU A 446 28.00 16.09 -24.55
N CYS A 447 28.97 15.20 -24.37
CA CYS A 447 30.25 15.53 -23.75
C CYS A 447 31.08 16.54 -24.58
N ARG A 448 30.75 16.74 -25.86
CA ARG A 448 31.43 17.69 -26.77
C ARG A 448 30.79 19.08 -26.76
N ILE A 449 29.62 19.25 -26.14
CA ILE A 449 28.95 20.55 -26.06
C ILE A 449 29.72 21.44 -25.07
N GLU A 450 30.28 22.54 -25.57
CA GLU A 450 31.01 23.52 -24.75
C GLU A 450 30.06 24.47 -24.01
N ALA A 451 28.89 24.75 -24.56
CA ALA A 451 27.89 25.62 -23.93
C ALA A 451 27.22 24.93 -22.72
N GLU A 452 27.50 25.40 -21.51
CA GLU A 452 26.99 24.81 -20.26
C GLU A 452 25.46 24.74 -20.22
N THR A 453 24.75 25.79 -20.64
CA THR A 453 23.27 25.79 -20.63
C THR A 453 22.71 24.69 -21.53
N GLU A 454 23.26 24.53 -22.73
CA GLU A 454 22.80 23.51 -23.68
C GLU A 454 23.13 22.10 -23.18
N PHE A 455 24.33 21.90 -22.61
CA PHE A 455 24.73 20.64 -21.98
C PHE A 455 23.72 20.20 -20.91
N TRP A 456 23.40 21.09 -19.95
CA TRP A 456 22.48 20.74 -18.86
C TRP A 456 21.04 20.56 -19.36
N LEU A 457 20.57 21.33 -20.33
CA LEU A 457 19.22 21.15 -20.87
C LEU A 457 19.03 19.79 -21.57
N LEU A 458 20.08 19.25 -22.19
CA LEU A 458 20.06 17.96 -22.90
C LEU A 458 20.40 16.75 -22.02
N ALA A 459 21.06 16.95 -20.87
CA ALA A 459 21.47 15.86 -19.99
C ALA A 459 20.32 14.90 -19.58
N PRO A 460 19.08 15.35 -19.29
CA PRO A 460 17.98 14.47 -18.87
C PRO A 460 17.48 13.50 -19.95
N ILE A 461 17.63 13.85 -21.22
CA ILE A 461 17.25 12.99 -22.36
C ILE A 461 18.45 12.18 -22.90
N THR A 462 19.60 12.25 -22.22
CA THR A 462 20.82 11.58 -22.66
C THR A 462 20.86 10.14 -22.18
N LYS A 463 21.34 9.23 -23.04
CA LYS A 463 21.57 7.82 -22.71
C LYS A 463 23.01 7.42 -23.02
N ALA A 464 23.57 6.54 -22.20
CA ALA A 464 24.89 5.97 -22.37
C ALA A 464 24.92 4.51 -21.92
N SER A 465 25.93 3.75 -22.36
CA SER A 465 26.13 2.36 -21.89
C SER A 465 26.63 2.32 -20.45
N GLU A 466 26.36 1.23 -19.72
CA GLU A 466 26.88 1.03 -18.36
C GLU A 466 28.42 1.14 -18.28
N GLU A 467 29.13 0.69 -19.31
CA GLU A 467 30.59 0.74 -19.37
C GLU A 467 31.14 2.17 -19.35
N THR A 468 30.36 3.14 -19.84
CA THR A 468 30.74 4.55 -19.87
C THR A 468 30.52 5.27 -18.54
N TYR A 469 29.85 4.65 -17.56
CA TYR A 469 29.51 5.26 -16.28
C TYR A 469 30.69 5.99 -15.58
N PRO A 470 31.92 5.42 -15.47
CA PRO A 470 33.03 6.11 -14.83
C PRO A 470 33.41 7.41 -15.55
N SER A 471 33.35 7.42 -16.89
CA SER A 471 33.65 8.59 -17.71
C SER A 471 32.54 9.64 -17.60
N VAL A 472 31.28 9.22 -17.63
CA VAL A 472 30.10 10.08 -17.48
C VAL A 472 30.15 10.80 -16.13
N ARG A 473 30.32 10.03 -15.03
CA ARG A 473 30.43 10.58 -13.68
C ARG A 473 31.62 11.54 -13.54
N GLY A 474 32.77 11.18 -14.12
CA GLY A 474 33.97 12.02 -14.06
C GLY A 474 33.77 13.39 -14.71
N GLU A 475 33.07 13.43 -15.85
CA GLU A 475 32.76 14.68 -16.54
C GLU A 475 31.68 15.50 -15.81
N LEU A 476 30.64 14.84 -15.30
CA LEU A 476 29.61 15.49 -14.48
C LEU A 476 30.19 16.14 -13.22
N ILE A 477 31.16 15.51 -12.55
CA ILE A 477 31.85 16.14 -11.41
C ILE A 477 32.49 17.48 -11.82
N LYS A 478 33.23 17.50 -12.93
CA LYS A 478 33.90 18.74 -13.38
C LYS A 478 32.90 19.85 -13.65
N ARG A 479 31.79 19.55 -14.33
CA ARG A 479 30.79 20.55 -14.71
C ARG A 479 29.93 20.99 -13.53
N LEU A 480 29.52 20.07 -12.65
CA LEU A 480 28.82 20.40 -11.41
C LEU A 480 29.66 21.30 -10.50
N SER A 481 30.98 21.10 -10.44
CA SER A 481 31.87 21.98 -9.67
C SER A 481 31.91 23.43 -10.17
N LEU A 482 31.45 23.70 -11.40
CA LEU A 482 31.31 25.05 -11.95
C LEU A 482 29.95 25.69 -11.64
N LEU A 483 28.98 24.91 -11.17
CA LEU A 483 27.65 25.39 -10.79
C LEU A 483 27.63 25.91 -9.35
N PRO A 484 26.66 26.77 -8.98
CA PRO A 484 26.44 27.24 -7.60
C PRO A 484 25.87 26.13 -6.70
N VAL A 485 26.61 25.04 -6.53
CA VAL A 485 26.32 23.89 -5.65
C VAL A 485 27.46 23.72 -4.64
N ASP A 486 27.17 23.14 -3.48
CA ASP A 486 28.22 22.86 -2.50
C ASP A 486 29.14 21.75 -3.03
N GLN A 487 30.45 21.90 -2.84
CA GLN A 487 31.43 20.95 -3.36
C GLN A 487 31.31 19.58 -2.67
N ASP A 488 30.82 19.55 -1.44
CA ASP A 488 30.55 18.30 -0.71
C ASP A 488 29.38 17.51 -1.33
N ASP A 489 28.46 18.18 -2.02
CA ASP A 489 27.29 17.54 -2.65
C ASP A 489 27.59 17.02 -4.08
N VAL A 490 28.58 17.60 -4.76
CA VAL A 490 28.95 17.27 -6.16
C VAL A 490 29.12 15.76 -6.41
N PRO A 491 29.83 14.99 -5.56
CA PRO A 491 30.06 13.56 -5.83
C PRO A 491 28.76 12.72 -5.86
N VAL A 492 27.78 13.08 -5.02
CA VAL A 492 26.48 12.39 -4.91
C VAL A 492 25.58 12.79 -6.07
N LEU A 493 25.50 14.10 -6.37
CA LEU A 493 24.76 14.61 -7.53
C LEU A 493 25.25 13.96 -8.84
N ALA A 494 26.57 13.92 -9.02
CA ALA A 494 27.19 13.32 -10.21
C ALA A 494 26.91 11.81 -10.32
N ASP A 495 26.92 11.08 -9.19
CA ASP A 495 26.59 9.65 -9.18
C ASP A 495 25.14 9.40 -9.58
N CYS A 496 24.20 10.14 -8.99
CA CYS A 496 22.77 10.02 -9.30
C CYS A 496 22.46 10.35 -10.78
N ILE A 497 23.00 11.46 -11.29
CA ILE A 497 22.78 11.88 -12.68
C ILE A 497 23.44 10.87 -13.64
N ALA A 498 24.67 10.43 -13.36
CA ALA A 498 25.33 9.39 -14.15
C ALA A 498 24.55 8.08 -14.15
N GLY A 499 23.98 7.67 -13.01
CA GLY A 499 23.12 6.49 -12.90
C GLY A 499 21.84 6.59 -13.73
N SER A 500 21.28 7.80 -13.87
CA SER A 500 20.13 8.05 -14.75
C SER A 500 20.51 7.96 -16.23
N ILE A 501 21.65 8.52 -16.63
CA ILE A 501 22.16 8.50 -18.02
C ILE A 501 22.58 7.07 -18.42
N CYS A 502 23.23 6.33 -17.52
CA CYS A 502 23.75 4.99 -17.76
C CYS A 502 22.80 3.87 -17.30
N ARG A 503 21.49 4.14 -17.30
CA ARG A 503 20.45 3.26 -16.73
C ARG A 503 20.55 1.82 -17.26
N ARG A 504 20.37 0.83 -16.37
CA ARG A 504 20.18 -0.61 -16.70
C ARG A 504 18.88 -0.81 -17.47
N GLY A 505 18.90 -1.67 -18.50
CA GLY A 505 17.86 -1.86 -19.54
C GLY A 505 16.48 -2.33 -19.07
N GLN A 506 15.83 -1.59 -18.17
CA GLN A 506 14.43 -1.79 -17.75
C GLN A 506 13.43 -0.98 -18.60
N GLU A 507 13.89 -0.27 -19.63
CA GLU A 507 13.08 0.65 -20.45
C GLU A 507 13.13 0.34 -21.96
N GLU A 508 13.61 -0.84 -22.38
CA GLU A 508 13.76 -1.15 -23.82
C GLU A 508 12.44 -1.10 -24.59
N ASP A 509 11.32 -1.35 -23.92
CA ASP A 509 9.97 -1.30 -24.50
C ASP A 509 9.18 0.00 -24.17
N LEU A 510 9.79 0.94 -23.43
CA LEU A 510 9.12 2.19 -23.04
C LEU A 510 9.09 3.17 -24.22
N TRP A 511 7.89 3.46 -24.71
CA TRP A 511 7.67 4.36 -25.84
C TRP A 511 7.81 5.83 -25.45
N CYS A 512 7.12 6.25 -24.38
CA CYS A 512 7.25 7.58 -23.78
C CYS A 512 6.66 7.63 -22.37
N THR A 513 7.03 8.66 -21.62
CA THR A 513 6.38 9.04 -20.36
C THR A 513 5.76 10.41 -20.53
N VAL A 514 4.50 10.55 -20.09
CA VAL A 514 3.84 11.85 -19.95
C VAL A 514 3.50 12.08 -18.48
N CYS A 515 3.64 13.32 -18.02
CA CYS A 515 3.38 13.71 -16.65
C CYS A 515 2.42 14.90 -16.61
N ASP A 516 1.71 15.02 -15.49
CA ASP A 516 0.89 16.18 -15.16
C ASP A 516 0.88 16.38 -13.63
N GLU A 517 0.61 17.59 -13.15
CA GLU A 517 0.73 17.96 -11.74
C GLU A 517 -0.56 18.56 -11.17
N LYS A 518 -0.81 18.31 -9.88
CA LYS A 518 -1.94 18.87 -9.14
C LYS A 518 -1.55 19.14 -7.69
N GLU A 519 -1.66 20.39 -7.26
CA GLU A 519 -1.32 20.81 -5.90
C GLU A 519 0.06 20.25 -5.47
N GLU A 520 0.09 19.36 -4.47
CA GLU A 520 1.30 18.74 -3.97
C GLU A 520 1.72 17.44 -4.69
N GLN A 521 0.95 16.97 -5.67
CA GLN A 521 1.10 15.68 -6.33
C GLN A 521 1.56 15.80 -7.78
N ILE A 522 2.27 14.78 -8.26
CA ILE A 522 2.63 14.59 -9.67
C ILE A 522 2.09 13.23 -10.09
N PHE A 523 1.40 13.19 -11.22
CA PHE A 523 0.92 11.96 -11.84
C PHE A 523 1.69 11.72 -13.14
N GLY A 524 1.96 10.47 -13.44
CA GLY A 524 2.61 10.07 -14.67
C GLY A 524 1.90 8.92 -15.34
N CYS A 525 2.12 8.80 -16.65
CA CYS A 525 1.69 7.68 -17.47
C CYS A 525 2.89 7.20 -18.30
N ASP A 526 3.30 5.97 -18.05
CA ASP A 526 4.29 5.29 -18.89
C ASP A 526 3.56 4.53 -19.98
N VAL A 527 3.92 4.76 -21.24
CA VAL A 527 3.35 4.10 -22.41
C VAL A 527 4.40 3.22 -23.05
N TYR A 528 4.05 1.97 -23.33
CA TYR A 528 4.93 0.97 -23.94
C TYR A 528 4.56 0.71 -25.40
N ASP A 529 5.51 0.19 -26.17
CA ASP A 529 5.35 -0.05 -27.60
C ASP A 529 4.23 -1.07 -27.94
N ASP A 530 3.92 -1.99 -27.01
CA ASP A 530 2.87 -2.99 -27.14
C ASP A 530 1.45 -2.45 -26.89
N GLY A 531 1.31 -1.15 -26.58
CA GLY A 531 0.03 -0.53 -26.22
C GLY A 531 -0.32 -0.62 -24.72
N THR A 532 0.57 -1.19 -23.89
CA THR A 532 0.43 -1.13 -22.43
C THR A 532 0.63 0.30 -21.95
N LEU A 533 -0.24 0.76 -21.05
CA LEU A 533 -0.07 2.02 -20.32
C LEU A 533 -0.17 1.77 -18.81
N ILE A 534 0.65 2.49 -18.05
CA ILE A 534 0.67 2.42 -16.59
C ILE A 534 0.57 3.84 -16.03
N LEU A 535 -0.57 4.13 -15.40
CA LEU A 535 -0.77 5.34 -14.61
C LEU A 535 -0.24 5.19 -13.20
N TYR A 536 0.48 6.21 -12.72
CA TYR A 536 1.06 6.22 -11.38
C TYR A 536 1.01 7.60 -10.74
N GLU A 537 1.00 7.61 -9.41
CA GLU A 537 1.36 8.78 -8.62
C GLU A 537 2.85 8.72 -8.32
N GLN A 538 3.55 9.84 -8.55
CA GLN A 538 4.96 9.98 -8.23
C GLN A 538 5.11 10.43 -6.78
N THR A 539 5.56 9.51 -5.91
CA THR A 539 5.73 9.74 -4.48
C THR A 539 7.21 9.73 -4.12
N GLY A 540 7.84 10.92 -4.11
CA GLY A 540 9.28 11.05 -3.89
C GLY A 540 10.07 10.22 -4.91
N SER A 541 10.74 9.17 -4.44
CA SER A 541 11.57 8.26 -5.24
C SER A 541 10.82 7.06 -5.86
N ARG A 542 9.49 6.97 -5.73
CA ARG A 542 8.72 5.81 -6.23
C ARG A 542 7.59 6.20 -7.16
N LYS A 543 7.48 5.49 -8.28
CA LYS A 543 6.25 5.40 -9.08
C LYS A 543 5.30 4.44 -8.38
N LYS A 544 4.19 4.94 -7.85
CA LYS A 544 3.16 4.12 -7.22
C LYS A 544 2.03 3.94 -8.23
N PRO A 545 1.85 2.74 -8.83
CA PRO A 545 0.76 2.50 -9.76
C PRO A 545 -0.58 2.83 -9.10
N LEU A 546 -1.45 3.51 -9.84
CA LEU A 546 -2.81 3.77 -9.38
C LEU A 546 -3.64 2.47 -9.51
N PRO A 547 -4.58 2.19 -8.60
CA PRO A 547 -5.46 1.03 -8.72
C PRO A 547 -6.21 1.02 -10.06
N GLY A 548 -6.06 -0.04 -10.84
CA GLY A 548 -6.61 -0.15 -12.20
C GLY A 548 -5.98 0.80 -13.23
N GLY A 549 -4.87 1.45 -12.90
CA GLY A 549 -4.12 2.33 -13.79
C GLY A 549 -3.28 1.59 -14.82
N ASP A 550 -3.18 0.27 -14.74
CA ASP A 550 -2.60 -0.63 -15.73
C ASP A 550 -3.67 -1.01 -16.76
N GLN A 551 -3.45 -0.59 -18.01
CA GLN A 551 -4.38 -0.89 -19.10
C GLN A 551 -3.64 -1.28 -20.36
N TYR A 552 -4.30 -2.11 -21.15
CA TYR A 552 -3.85 -2.48 -22.48
C TYR A 552 -4.70 -1.76 -23.52
N MET A 553 -4.05 -1.09 -24.47
CA MET A 553 -4.66 -0.47 -25.64
C MET A 553 -4.21 -1.19 -26.92
N PRO A 554 -4.94 -1.03 -28.03
CA PRO A 554 -4.59 -1.69 -29.29
C PRO A 554 -3.19 -1.38 -29.82
N ASP A 555 -2.68 -0.17 -29.52
CA ASP A 555 -1.39 0.32 -29.95
C ASP A 555 -0.90 1.47 -29.04
N ALA A 556 0.40 1.79 -29.13
CA ALA A 556 1.03 2.81 -28.32
C ALA A 556 0.44 4.23 -28.53
N SER A 557 -0.02 4.57 -29.74
CA SER A 557 -0.63 5.88 -30.01
C SER A 557 -1.98 6.02 -29.31
N THR A 558 -2.79 4.96 -29.33
CA THR A 558 -4.06 4.88 -28.59
C THR A 558 -3.81 4.91 -27.08
N ALA A 559 -2.78 4.23 -26.60
CA ALA A 559 -2.31 4.29 -25.21
C ALA A 559 -1.92 5.69 -24.77
N LEU A 560 -1.21 6.45 -25.59
CA LEU A 560 -0.84 7.82 -25.29
C LEU A 560 -2.04 8.77 -25.24
N GLN A 561 -3.01 8.61 -26.15
CA GLN A 561 -4.24 9.40 -26.12
C GLN A 561 -5.04 9.14 -24.85
N ALA A 562 -5.25 7.86 -24.51
CA ALA A 562 -5.93 7.45 -23.28
C ALA A 562 -5.18 7.94 -22.04
N GLY A 563 -3.85 7.78 -22.00
CA GLY A 563 -2.98 8.22 -20.91
C GLY A 563 -3.06 9.72 -20.67
N LYS A 564 -3.00 10.55 -21.72
CA LYS A 564 -3.18 12.00 -21.61
C LYS A 564 -4.54 12.38 -21.06
N ARG A 565 -5.63 11.79 -21.60
CA ARG A 565 -6.98 12.03 -21.09
C ARG A 565 -7.11 11.66 -19.61
N MET A 566 -6.60 10.50 -19.22
CA MET A 566 -6.67 10.03 -17.83
C MET A 566 -5.85 10.91 -16.89
N LEU A 567 -4.66 11.38 -17.30
CA LEU A 567 -3.89 12.36 -16.54
C LEU A 567 -4.65 13.66 -16.38
N GLU A 568 -5.22 14.20 -17.47
CA GLU A 568 -6.06 15.41 -17.40
C GLU A 568 -7.26 15.22 -16.46
N GLU A 569 -7.90 14.05 -16.42
CA GLU A 569 -8.99 13.76 -15.46
C GLU A 569 -8.50 13.72 -14.00
N LEU A 570 -7.25 13.30 -13.78
CA LEU A 570 -6.61 13.25 -12.46
C LEU A 570 -6.10 14.63 -11.99
N THR A 571 -5.77 15.52 -12.90
CA THR A 571 -5.21 16.84 -12.58
C THR A 571 -6.22 17.97 -12.67
N LYS A 572 -7.24 17.85 -13.55
CA LYS A 572 -8.35 18.81 -13.61
C LYS A 572 -8.91 19.02 -12.21
N GLU A 573 -8.91 20.28 -11.79
CA GLU A 573 -9.70 20.71 -10.65
C GLU A 573 -11.14 20.32 -10.97
N THR A 574 -11.64 19.34 -10.22
CA THR A 574 -13.03 18.96 -10.35
C THR A 574 -13.79 20.17 -9.82
N SER A 575 -14.38 20.94 -10.73
CA SER A 575 -15.49 21.84 -10.43
C SER A 575 -16.68 21.14 -9.75
N ALA A 576 -16.56 19.83 -9.45
CA ALA A 576 -17.39 19.07 -8.53
C ALA A 576 -17.03 19.25 -7.03
N ARG A 577 -16.02 20.03 -6.67
CA ARG A 577 -16.05 20.71 -5.37
C ARG A 577 -16.76 22.04 -5.63
N PRO A 578 -18.01 22.22 -5.16
CA PRO A 578 -18.58 23.56 -5.19
C PRO A 578 -17.60 24.46 -4.43
N PRO A 579 -17.19 25.61 -4.99
CA PRO A 579 -16.77 26.72 -4.15
C PRO A 579 -17.87 26.94 -3.11
N GLU A 580 -17.55 27.55 -1.97
CA GLU A 580 -18.53 27.99 -0.97
C GLU A 580 -19.53 29.05 -1.52
N GLU A 581 -19.62 29.21 -2.84
CA GLU A 581 -20.52 30.07 -3.58
C GLU A 581 -21.76 29.30 -4.10
N PRO A 582 -22.98 29.78 -3.80
CA PRO A 582 -24.25 29.10 -4.11
C PRO A 582 -24.57 28.95 -5.61
N GLU A 583 -23.75 29.50 -6.51
CA GLU A 583 -24.00 29.51 -7.96
C GLU A 583 -23.51 28.23 -8.67
N ALA A 584 -22.49 27.54 -8.14
CA ALA A 584 -21.98 26.29 -8.73
C ALA A 584 -22.86 25.06 -8.40
N GLU A 585 -23.46 25.02 -7.20
CA GLU A 585 -24.48 24.04 -6.81
C GLU A 585 -25.72 24.07 -7.72
N ALA A 586 -25.92 25.20 -8.43
CA ALA A 586 -27.07 25.39 -9.29
C ALA A 586 -26.98 24.67 -10.65
N VAL A 587 -25.77 24.31 -11.13
CA VAL A 587 -25.52 23.90 -12.53
C VAL A 587 -25.81 22.41 -12.82
N LEU A 588 -25.54 21.50 -11.89
CA LEU A 588 -25.66 20.04 -12.15
C LEU A 588 -27.11 19.56 -12.34
N VAL A 589 -28.06 20.15 -11.61
CA VAL A 589 -29.49 19.75 -11.66
C VAL A 589 -30.31 20.58 -12.65
N ALA A 590 -29.75 21.70 -13.15
CA ALA A 590 -30.41 22.57 -14.12
C ALA A 590 -30.64 21.91 -15.49
N GLN A 591 -30.00 20.76 -15.75
CA GLN A 591 -30.08 19.99 -17.00
C GLN A 591 -31.14 18.88 -16.98
N MET A 592 -31.78 18.61 -15.82
CA MET A 592 -32.83 17.60 -15.72
C MET A 592 -34.17 18.20 -16.15
N GLU A 593 -34.75 17.72 -17.26
CA GLU A 593 -36.09 18.09 -17.68
C GLU A 593 -37.17 17.37 -16.85
N CYS A 594 -36.89 16.13 -16.43
CA CYS A 594 -37.75 15.36 -15.54
C CYS A 594 -37.05 14.96 -14.24
N TRP A 595 -37.81 14.96 -13.15
CA TRP A 595 -37.31 14.56 -11.83
C TRP A 595 -37.55 13.08 -11.58
N PRO A 596 -36.63 12.40 -10.87
CA PRO A 596 -36.81 11.01 -10.51
C PRO A 596 -37.98 10.90 -9.53
N THR A 597 -38.85 9.93 -9.78
CA THR A 597 -39.98 9.63 -8.90
C THR A 597 -39.56 8.90 -7.64
N ARG A 598 -38.41 8.22 -7.69
CA ARG A 598 -37.82 7.51 -6.56
C ARG A 598 -36.31 7.43 -6.69
N ILE A 599 -35.59 7.53 -5.58
CA ILE A 599 -34.14 7.35 -5.51
C ILE A 599 -33.83 6.21 -4.56
N LEU A 600 -33.00 5.27 -5.00
CA LEU A 600 -32.52 4.16 -4.18
C LEU A 600 -31.03 4.32 -3.92
N VAL A 601 -30.64 4.26 -2.65
CA VAL A 601 -29.27 4.47 -2.19
C VAL A 601 -28.81 3.27 -1.38
N SER A 602 -27.69 2.67 -1.76
CA SER A 602 -27.05 1.59 -0.99
C SER A 602 -25.63 2.01 -0.63
N ARG A 603 -25.34 2.01 0.68
CA ARG A 603 -24.01 2.30 1.23
C ARG A 603 -23.38 1.00 1.74
N PRO A 604 -22.04 0.90 1.80
CA PRO A 604 -21.38 -0.26 2.37
C PRO A 604 -21.88 -0.52 3.81
N TYR A 605 -22.17 -1.79 4.10
CA TYR A 605 -22.62 -2.28 5.40
C TYR A 605 -23.91 -1.63 5.96
N SER A 606 -24.69 -0.96 5.11
CA SER A 606 -25.92 -0.26 5.51
C SER A 606 -27.13 -0.81 4.76
N GLN A 607 -28.30 -0.72 5.38
CA GLN A 607 -29.56 -1.02 4.68
C GLN A 607 -29.80 -0.02 3.56
N GLN A 608 -30.42 -0.50 2.48
CA GLN A 608 -30.83 0.32 1.36
C GLN A 608 -31.86 1.36 1.80
N VAL A 609 -31.62 2.62 1.44
CA VAL A 609 -32.51 3.75 1.73
C VAL A 609 -33.27 4.11 0.46
N THR A 610 -34.57 4.36 0.59
CA THR A 610 -35.45 4.79 -0.50
C THR A 610 -35.96 6.19 -0.22
N LEU A 611 -35.82 7.11 -1.18
CA LEU A 611 -36.45 8.42 -1.18
C LEU A 611 -37.59 8.40 -2.19
N ASP A 612 -38.81 8.67 -1.75
CA ASP A 612 -40.01 8.76 -2.59
C ASP A 612 -40.26 10.21 -3.06
N GLN A 613 -41.22 10.42 -3.97
CA GLN A 613 -41.50 11.72 -4.63
C GLN A 613 -41.53 12.95 -3.71
N GLY A 614 -42.01 12.82 -2.46
CA GLY A 614 -42.05 13.94 -1.49
C GLY A 614 -40.72 14.28 -0.83
N GLN A 615 -39.72 13.40 -0.95
CA GLN A 615 -38.37 13.55 -0.37
C GLN A 615 -37.31 13.86 -1.43
N VAL A 616 -37.65 13.71 -2.71
CA VAL A 616 -36.77 14.05 -3.83
C VAL A 616 -36.78 15.56 -4.06
N THR A 617 -35.73 16.23 -3.59
CA THR A 617 -35.46 17.65 -3.84
C THR A 617 -34.14 17.86 -4.56
N LYS A 618 -33.92 19.06 -5.11
CA LYS A 618 -32.65 19.46 -5.74
C LYS A 618 -31.45 19.23 -4.82
N GLU A 619 -31.57 19.65 -3.56
CA GLU A 619 -30.53 19.50 -2.54
C GLU A 619 -30.26 18.02 -2.26
N SER A 620 -31.31 17.19 -2.19
CA SER A 620 -31.16 15.76 -1.93
C SER A 620 -30.43 15.04 -3.07
N VAL A 621 -30.70 15.39 -4.33
CA VAL A 621 -30.05 14.81 -5.52
C VAL A 621 -28.57 15.22 -5.56
N ASN A 622 -28.29 16.52 -5.40
CA ASN A 622 -26.92 17.04 -5.36
C ASN A 622 -26.10 16.36 -4.26
N ARG A 623 -26.63 16.31 -3.04
CA ARG A 623 -25.95 15.66 -1.91
C ARG A 623 -25.64 14.19 -2.21
N LEU A 624 -26.60 13.43 -2.75
CA LEU A 624 -26.40 12.02 -3.06
C LEU A 624 -25.40 11.80 -4.20
N LEU A 625 -25.39 12.67 -5.21
CA LEU A 625 -24.38 12.63 -6.27
C LEU A 625 -22.99 12.92 -5.70
N SER A 626 -22.82 13.96 -4.88
CA SER A 626 -21.55 14.24 -4.22
C SER A 626 -21.08 13.08 -3.35
N GLU A 627 -21.98 12.47 -2.58
CA GLU A 627 -21.65 11.27 -1.80
C GLU A 627 -21.22 10.07 -2.67
N TYR A 628 -21.82 9.88 -3.85
CA TYR A 628 -21.37 8.86 -4.80
C TYR A 628 -19.99 9.20 -5.39
N LEU A 629 -19.78 10.45 -5.80
CA LEU A 629 -18.50 10.89 -6.37
C LEU A 629 -17.34 10.80 -5.36
N ASP A 630 -17.65 10.98 -4.08
CA ASP A 630 -16.74 10.76 -2.94
C ASP A 630 -16.51 9.26 -2.61
N GLY A 631 -17.17 8.33 -3.30
CA GLY A 631 -17.06 6.88 -3.05
C GLY A 631 -17.78 6.40 -1.79
N LYS A 632 -18.71 7.18 -1.22
CA LYS A 632 -19.48 6.83 -0.01
C LYS A 632 -20.71 5.98 -0.31
N ILE A 633 -21.13 5.90 -1.58
CA ILE A 633 -22.32 5.18 -2.05
C ILE A 633 -21.89 4.15 -3.09
N HIS A 634 -22.23 2.87 -2.88
CA HIS A 634 -21.91 1.81 -3.84
C HIS A 634 -22.94 1.70 -4.96
N ARG A 635 -24.20 2.07 -4.67
CA ARG A 635 -25.29 2.05 -5.65
C ARG A 635 -26.22 3.23 -5.45
N LEU A 636 -26.36 4.02 -6.50
CA LEU A 636 -27.29 5.14 -6.58
C LEU A 636 -28.16 4.96 -7.83
N LEU A 637 -29.46 4.74 -7.63
CA LEU A 637 -30.44 4.56 -8.71
C LEU A 637 -31.46 5.70 -8.70
N PHE A 638 -31.63 6.34 -9.84
CA PHE A 638 -32.67 7.30 -10.14
C PHE A 638 -33.75 6.64 -11.00
N ALA A 639 -34.98 6.55 -10.49
CA ALA A 639 -36.11 5.96 -11.20
C ALA A 639 -37.04 7.03 -11.76
N PHE A 640 -37.38 6.97 -13.04
CA PHE A 640 -38.22 7.97 -13.72
C PHE A 640 -39.59 7.41 -14.15
N GLY A 641 -39.98 6.24 -13.64
CA GLY A 641 -41.29 5.62 -13.88
C GLY A 641 -41.43 4.88 -15.23
N GLY A 642 -40.49 5.05 -16.16
CA GLY A 642 -40.39 4.26 -17.40
C GLY A 642 -38.98 3.80 -17.74
N HIS A 643 -37.98 4.36 -17.07
CA HIS A 643 -36.57 4.03 -17.23
C HIS A 643 -35.82 4.38 -15.93
N ASP A 644 -34.64 3.78 -15.76
CA ASP A 644 -33.78 4.00 -14.59
C ASP A 644 -32.36 4.38 -15.03
N LEU A 645 -31.72 5.28 -14.28
CA LEU A 645 -30.30 5.61 -14.38
C LEU A 645 -29.61 5.13 -13.10
N ILE A 646 -28.53 4.38 -13.26
CA ILE A 646 -27.84 3.70 -12.15
C ILE A 646 -26.37 4.03 -12.18
N PHE A 647 -25.85 4.49 -11.04
CA PHE A 647 -24.43 4.65 -10.78
C PHE A 647 -23.99 3.57 -9.81
N LEU A 648 -22.91 2.87 -10.15
CA LEU A 648 -22.40 1.74 -9.39
C LEU A 648 -20.92 1.90 -9.11
N GLN A 649 -20.52 1.36 -7.97
CA GLN A 649 -19.14 1.14 -7.58
C GLN A 649 -19.02 -0.32 -7.14
N ASP A 650 -18.09 -1.03 -7.77
CA ASP A 650 -17.65 -2.35 -7.34
C ASP A 650 -16.51 -2.16 -6.34
N ALA A 651 -16.74 -2.58 -5.09
CA ALA A 651 -15.77 -2.38 -4.02
C ALA A 651 -14.59 -3.36 -4.06
N ASP A 652 -14.78 -4.54 -4.65
CA ASP A 652 -13.74 -5.56 -4.72
C ASP A 652 -12.73 -5.21 -5.82
N VAL A 653 -13.21 -4.62 -6.92
CA VAL A 653 -12.39 -4.27 -8.09
C VAL A 653 -12.04 -2.77 -8.15
N HIS A 654 -12.60 -1.95 -7.23
CA HIS A 654 -12.46 -0.48 -7.22
C HIS A 654 -12.77 0.19 -8.57
N LYS A 655 -13.78 -0.33 -9.29
CA LYS A 655 -14.23 0.21 -10.59
C LYS A 655 -15.64 0.77 -10.49
N TYR A 656 -15.95 1.69 -11.40
CA TYR A 656 -17.22 2.39 -11.46
C TYR A 656 -17.94 2.11 -12.79
N ALA A 657 -19.26 2.11 -12.77
CA ALA A 657 -20.06 2.00 -13.99
C ALA A 657 -21.31 2.87 -13.89
N CYS A 658 -21.79 3.32 -15.04
CA CYS A 658 -23.07 4.01 -15.17
C CYS A 658 -23.93 3.27 -16.21
N PHE A 659 -25.14 2.89 -15.82
CA PHE A 659 -26.07 2.16 -16.67
C PHE A 659 -27.39 2.90 -16.80
N TYR A 660 -27.95 2.84 -18.00
CA TYR A 660 -29.28 3.32 -18.32
C TYR A 660 -30.16 2.14 -18.76
N PHE A 661 -31.29 1.93 -18.09
CA PHE A 661 -32.24 0.85 -18.37
C PHE A 661 -33.57 1.44 -18.87
N ASP A 662 -33.96 1.10 -20.10
CA ASP A 662 -35.25 1.46 -20.70
C ASP A 662 -36.24 0.30 -20.49
N HIS A 663 -37.16 0.44 -19.53
CA HIS A 663 -38.11 -0.64 -19.20
C HIS A 663 -39.19 -0.82 -20.27
N GLN A 664 -39.45 0.20 -21.09
CA GLN A 664 -40.45 0.13 -22.16
C GLN A 664 -39.94 -0.67 -23.34
N LYS A 665 -38.70 -0.41 -23.76
CA LYS A 665 -38.06 -1.13 -24.86
C LYS A 665 -37.40 -2.44 -24.43
N GLN A 666 -37.18 -2.63 -23.13
CA GLN A 666 -36.37 -3.72 -22.58
C GLN A 666 -34.93 -3.70 -23.11
N ASP A 667 -34.40 -2.50 -23.31
CA ASP A 667 -33.03 -2.23 -23.73
C ASP A 667 -32.25 -1.62 -22.57
N TRP A 668 -30.93 -1.74 -22.62
CA TRP A 668 -30.07 -1.06 -21.67
C TRP A 668 -28.76 -0.62 -22.32
N TYR A 669 -28.11 0.34 -21.69
CA TYR A 669 -26.93 1.02 -22.21
C TYR A 669 -25.90 1.16 -21.09
N ALA A 670 -24.63 1.00 -21.43
CA ALA A 670 -23.51 1.30 -20.54
C ALA A 670 -22.84 2.61 -20.98
N LEU A 671 -22.52 3.47 -20.02
CA LEU A 671 -21.65 4.61 -20.28
C LEU A 671 -20.26 4.10 -20.68
N VAL A 672 -19.66 4.72 -21.70
CA VAL A 672 -18.33 4.34 -22.19
C VAL A 672 -17.27 5.05 -21.35
N GLY A 673 -16.40 4.27 -20.70
CA GLY A 673 -15.26 4.76 -19.92
C GLY A 673 -13.95 4.84 -20.70
N MET A 674 -13.83 4.10 -21.81
CA MET A 674 -12.69 4.15 -22.73
C MET A 674 -13.16 4.36 -24.17
N PRO A 675 -13.49 5.61 -24.56
CA PRO A 675 -13.97 5.90 -25.91
C PRO A 675 -12.93 5.53 -26.98
N GLU A 676 -11.64 5.64 -26.67
CA GLU A 676 -10.55 5.30 -27.58
C GLU A 676 -10.56 3.83 -27.98
N VAL A 677 -10.87 2.94 -27.04
CA VAL A 677 -11.01 1.48 -27.28
C VAL A 677 -12.32 1.20 -27.98
N TYR A 678 -13.43 1.73 -27.46
CA TYR A 678 -14.76 1.45 -27.99
C TYR A 678 -14.93 1.83 -29.46
N ALA A 679 -14.23 2.87 -29.91
CA ALA A 679 -14.29 3.34 -31.29
C ALA A 679 -13.65 2.38 -32.31
N VAL A 680 -12.70 1.53 -31.89
CA VAL A 680 -11.83 0.75 -32.81
C VAL A 680 -11.79 -0.75 -32.53
N VAL A 681 -12.25 -1.20 -31.37
CA VAL A 681 -12.11 -2.61 -30.95
C VAL A 681 -13.01 -3.55 -31.77
N ASP A 682 -12.42 -4.64 -32.26
CA ASP A 682 -13.15 -5.73 -32.90
C ASP A 682 -13.74 -6.70 -31.86
N GLU A 683 -14.88 -7.35 -32.18
CA GLU A 683 -15.61 -8.25 -31.26
C GLU A 683 -14.74 -9.36 -30.64
N LYS A 684 -13.77 -9.87 -31.40
CA LYS A 684 -12.86 -10.96 -30.98
C LYS A 684 -11.77 -10.49 -30.00
N ASP A 685 -11.47 -9.20 -29.97
CA ASP A 685 -10.35 -8.62 -29.21
C ASP A 685 -10.85 -7.84 -27.97
N VAL A 686 -12.16 -7.90 -27.68
CA VAL A 686 -12.75 -7.27 -26.50
C VAL A 686 -12.25 -7.95 -25.23
N VAL A 687 -11.63 -7.16 -24.36
CA VAL A 687 -11.17 -7.61 -23.04
C VAL A 687 -12.33 -7.52 -22.04
N TYR A 688 -12.71 -8.67 -21.48
CA TYR A 688 -13.74 -8.77 -20.45
C TYR A 688 -13.12 -8.86 -19.06
N VAL A 689 -13.65 -8.09 -18.12
CA VAL A 689 -13.21 -8.05 -16.71
C VAL A 689 -14.39 -8.27 -15.77
N PRO A 690 -14.19 -8.87 -14.59
CA PRO A 690 -15.26 -9.01 -13.59
C PRO A 690 -15.82 -7.65 -13.15
N PHE A 691 -17.14 -7.56 -13.01
CA PHE A 691 -17.86 -6.41 -12.47
C PHE A 691 -19.26 -6.80 -11.98
N GLY A 692 -19.58 -6.50 -10.72
CA GLY A 692 -20.83 -6.94 -10.09
C GLY A 692 -20.90 -8.46 -10.02
N LEU A 693 -22.00 -9.06 -10.51
CA LEU A 693 -22.18 -10.52 -10.52
C LEU A 693 -21.76 -11.17 -11.86
N GLY A 694 -21.14 -10.44 -12.78
CA GLY A 694 -20.74 -11.00 -14.08
C GLY A 694 -19.46 -10.36 -14.62
N VAL A 695 -19.31 -10.40 -15.94
CA VAL A 695 -18.18 -9.74 -16.63
C VAL A 695 -18.63 -8.64 -17.57
N ARG A 696 -17.75 -7.65 -17.79
CA ARG A 696 -17.97 -6.51 -18.67
C ARG A 696 -16.78 -6.22 -19.57
N PRO A 697 -17.01 -5.73 -20.80
CA PRO A 697 -15.96 -5.10 -21.56
C PRO A 697 -15.30 -3.99 -20.73
N ASN A 698 -13.97 -3.99 -20.68
CA ASN A 698 -13.19 -3.01 -19.92
C ASN A 698 -13.56 -1.55 -20.28
N TYR A 699 -13.88 -1.28 -21.55
CA TYR A 699 -14.26 0.05 -22.04
C TYR A 699 -15.61 0.56 -21.50
N GLN A 700 -16.42 -0.28 -20.84
CA GLN A 700 -17.67 0.12 -20.18
C GLN A 700 -17.47 0.49 -18.70
N LEU A 701 -16.25 0.37 -18.19
CA LEU A 701 -15.91 0.63 -16.81
C LEU A 701 -15.04 1.87 -16.69
N HIS A 702 -15.20 2.57 -15.58
CA HIS A 702 -14.50 3.79 -15.24
C HIS A 702 -13.55 3.52 -14.07
N LEU A 703 -12.32 4.01 -14.16
CA LEU A 703 -11.32 3.84 -13.10
C LEU A 703 -11.65 4.67 -11.86
N ASN A 704 -12.26 5.81 -12.05
CA ASN A 704 -12.60 6.74 -10.99
C ASN A 704 -13.90 7.48 -11.33
N THR A 705 -14.50 8.09 -10.32
CA THR A 705 -15.74 8.85 -10.43
C THR A 705 -15.58 10.14 -11.24
N ARG A 706 -14.36 10.64 -11.49
CA ARG A 706 -14.13 11.92 -12.17
C ARG A 706 -14.49 11.86 -13.65
N SER A 707 -14.20 10.74 -14.30
CA SER A 707 -14.61 10.49 -15.68
C SER A 707 -16.14 10.53 -15.85
N ILE A 708 -16.90 10.11 -14.83
CA ILE A 708 -18.37 10.21 -14.79
C ILE A 708 -18.79 11.64 -14.44
N ALA A 709 -18.15 12.27 -13.44
CA ALA A 709 -18.44 13.62 -12.98
C ALA A 709 -18.39 14.65 -14.13
N GLY A 710 -17.34 14.58 -14.97
CA GLY A 710 -17.17 15.45 -16.13
C GLY A 710 -18.26 15.29 -17.20
N GLN A 711 -19.03 14.21 -17.17
CA GLN A 711 -20.08 13.89 -18.14
C GLN A 711 -21.50 14.03 -17.55
N LEU A 712 -21.66 14.38 -16.26
CA LEU A 712 -22.97 14.38 -15.59
C LEU A 712 -24.00 15.29 -16.29
N ALA A 713 -23.58 16.45 -16.79
CA ALA A 713 -24.46 17.35 -17.52
C ALA A 713 -25.04 16.69 -18.78
N ASP A 714 -24.21 16.04 -19.58
CA ASP A 714 -24.63 15.32 -20.79
C ASP A 714 -25.44 14.06 -20.47
N ILE A 715 -25.09 13.34 -19.39
CA ILE A 715 -25.84 12.17 -18.91
C ILE A 715 -27.26 12.60 -18.56
N PHE A 716 -27.43 13.64 -17.74
CA PHE A 716 -28.76 14.11 -17.34
C PHE A 716 -29.52 14.72 -18.51
N GLY A 717 -28.87 15.51 -19.38
CA GLY A 717 -29.52 16.08 -20.57
C GLY A 717 -30.03 15.01 -21.55
N GLN A 718 -29.41 13.83 -21.60
CA GLN A 718 -29.84 12.71 -22.46
C GLN A 718 -30.86 11.77 -21.81
N ILE A 719 -30.78 11.58 -20.49
CA ILE A 719 -31.54 10.53 -19.78
C ILE A 719 -32.65 11.09 -18.91
N ALA A 720 -32.42 12.17 -18.18
CA ALA A 720 -33.41 12.78 -17.28
C ALA A 720 -34.36 13.71 -18.04
N CYS A 721 -35.00 13.17 -19.08
CA CYS A 721 -35.93 13.89 -19.95
C CYS A 721 -37.14 13.03 -20.35
N TYR A 722 -38.16 13.64 -20.97
CA TYR A 722 -39.38 12.88 -21.34
C TYR A 722 -39.13 11.87 -22.48
N LYS A 723 -38.10 12.11 -23.30
CA LYS A 723 -37.71 11.23 -24.42
C LYS A 723 -36.20 10.95 -24.38
N PRO A 724 -35.77 10.00 -23.53
CA PRO A 724 -34.37 9.64 -23.43
C PRO A 724 -33.78 9.26 -24.79
N ASN A 725 -32.57 9.76 -25.07
CA ASN A 725 -31.87 9.53 -26.33
C ASN A 725 -30.36 9.33 -26.10
N PRO A 726 -29.95 8.13 -25.65
CA PRO A 726 -28.53 7.82 -25.44
C PRO A 726 -27.77 7.89 -26.77
N ARG A 727 -26.80 8.81 -26.86
CA ARG A 727 -25.99 9.03 -28.07
C ARG A 727 -24.90 7.97 -28.24
N CYS A 728 -24.65 7.58 -29.50
CA CYS A 728 -23.54 6.71 -29.87
C CYS A 728 -22.18 7.30 -29.42
N MET A 729 -21.19 6.45 -29.18
CA MET A 729 -19.86 6.74 -28.61
C MET A 729 -19.83 7.16 -27.14
N MET A 730 -20.89 7.80 -26.63
CA MET A 730 -21.05 8.03 -25.18
C MET A 730 -21.67 6.81 -24.50
N TRP A 731 -22.66 6.19 -25.14
CA TRP A 731 -23.35 5.02 -24.64
C TRP A 731 -23.09 3.82 -25.56
N SER A 732 -22.71 2.70 -24.96
CA SER A 732 -22.63 1.39 -25.60
C SER A 732 -24.00 0.72 -25.54
N PRO A 733 -24.72 0.57 -26.67
CA PRO A 733 -26.05 -0.02 -26.70
C PRO A 733 -25.99 -1.54 -26.60
N GLN A 734 -26.89 -2.14 -25.82
CA GLN A 734 -26.94 -3.59 -25.61
C GLN A 734 -28.30 -4.12 -26.04
N VAL A 735 -28.52 -4.04 -27.36
CA VAL A 735 -29.77 -4.38 -28.02
C VAL A 735 -29.75 -5.85 -28.41
N TYR A 736 -30.66 -6.62 -27.82
CA TYR A 736 -30.75 -8.06 -28.07
C TYR A 736 -31.69 -8.35 -29.26
N ARG A 737 -31.16 -9.00 -30.30
CA ARG A 737 -31.97 -9.48 -31.44
C ARG A 737 -32.87 -10.68 -31.09
N PHE A 738 -32.50 -11.46 -30.08
CA PHE A 738 -33.20 -12.67 -29.64
C PHE A 738 -33.21 -12.74 -28.11
N GLU A 739 -34.21 -13.40 -27.53
CA GLU A 739 -34.31 -13.61 -26.07
C GLU A 739 -34.28 -12.28 -25.27
N THR A 740 -34.80 -11.19 -25.87
CA THR A 740 -34.67 -9.81 -25.37
C THR A 740 -35.13 -9.65 -23.92
N LYS A 741 -36.35 -10.09 -23.60
CA LYS A 741 -36.90 -10.05 -22.24
C LYS A 741 -36.01 -10.79 -21.22
N LEU A 742 -35.54 -11.98 -21.58
CA LEU A 742 -34.72 -12.84 -20.73
C LEU A 742 -33.37 -12.19 -20.41
N ARG A 743 -32.69 -11.69 -21.43
CA ARG A 743 -31.38 -11.06 -21.29
C ARG A 743 -31.47 -9.68 -20.62
N TYR A 744 -32.58 -8.98 -20.80
CA TYR A 744 -32.84 -7.73 -20.10
C TYR A 744 -33.00 -7.93 -18.59
N HIS A 745 -33.83 -8.90 -18.19
CA HIS A 745 -34.00 -9.32 -16.79
C HIS A 745 -32.68 -9.80 -16.18
N LEU A 746 -31.94 -10.63 -16.91
CA LEU A 746 -30.62 -11.08 -16.50
C LEU A 746 -29.64 -9.91 -16.31
N ALA A 747 -29.61 -8.93 -17.22
CA ALA A 747 -28.74 -7.77 -17.09
C ALA A 747 -29.08 -6.90 -15.87
N LYS A 748 -30.37 -6.78 -15.53
CA LYS A 748 -30.81 -6.11 -14.29
C LYS A 748 -30.27 -6.84 -13.05
N ARG A 749 -30.26 -8.18 -13.04
CA ARG A 749 -29.69 -8.97 -11.93
C ARG A 749 -28.17 -8.88 -11.87
N LEU A 750 -27.49 -9.16 -12.98
CA LEU A 750 -26.03 -9.25 -13.03
C LEU A 750 -25.35 -7.90 -12.75
N TYR A 751 -25.92 -6.83 -13.30
CA TYR A 751 -25.20 -5.55 -13.39
C TYR A 751 -25.98 -4.39 -12.79
N GLY A 752 -27.32 -4.38 -12.87
CA GLY A 752 -28.12 -3.29 -12.31
C GLY A 752 -28.33 -3.36 -10.79
N GLY A 753 -27.90 -4.47 -10.14
CA GLY A 753 -28.10 -4.70 -8.71
C GLY A 753 -29.58 -4.78 -8.30
N TYR A 754 -30.46 -5.21 -9.21
CA TYR A 754 -31.88 -5.37 -8.90
C TYR A 754 -32.09 -6.66 -8.09
N PRO A 755 -32.99 -6.63 -7.08
CA PRO A 755 -33.33 -7.84 -6.33
C PRO A 755 -34.11 -8.83 -7.21
N ALA A 756 -34.02 -10.12 -6.87
CA ALA A 756 -34.63 -11.22 -7.64
C ALA A 756 -36.13 -11.00 -7.86
N GLU A 757 -36.84 -10.47 -6.86
CA GLU A 757 -38.28 -10.22 -6.91
C GLU A 757 -38.67 -9.23 -8.02
N GLN A 758 -37.75 -8.37 -8.47
CA GLN A 758 -38.00 -7.34 -9.49
C GLN A 758 -37.45 -7.70 -10.88
N ALA A 759 -36.57 -8.71 -10.97
CA ALA A 759 -35.79 -8.95 -12.18
C ALA A 759 -35.57 -10.44 -12.52
N GLN A 760 -36.09 -11.38 -11.75
CA GLN A 760 -36.00 -12.82 -12.09
C GLN A 760 -36.86 -13.17 -13.31
N ASN A 761 -36.42 -14.15 -14.09
CA ASN A 761 -37.24 -14.74 -15.14
C ASN A 761 -38.30 -15.69 -14.57
N GLN A 762 -39.33 -15.97 -15.36
CA GLN A 762 -40.33 -16.95 -14.97
C GLN A 762 -39.78 -18.38 -15.14
N ILE A 763 -40.32 -19.32 -14.36
CA ILE A 763 -39.95 -20.75 -14.44
C ILE A 763 -40.20 -21.31 -15.85
N ALA A 764 -41.25 -20.82 -16.52
CA ALA A 764 -41.62 -21.25 -17.87
C ALA A 764 -40.82 -20.56 -19.00
N ASP A 765 -40.06 -19.51 -18.70
CA ASP A 765 -39.24 -18.87 -19.72
C ASP A 765 -38.04 -19.77 -20.09
N ARG A 766 -37.55 -19.67 -21.32
CA ARG A 766 -36.36 -20.43 -21.76
C ARG A 766 -35.09 -19.95 -21.05
N PHE A 767 -34.08 -20.81 -20.93
CA PHE A 767 -32.76 -20.41 -20.42
C PHE A 767 -31.95 -19.69 -21.50
N TYR A 768 -31.30 -18.57 -21.14
CA TYR A 768 -30.21 -18.03 -21.94
C TYR A 768 -28.95 -18.85 -21.67
N ILE A 769 -28.39 -19.47 -22.72
CA ILE A 769 -27.22 -20.34 -22.63
C ILE A 769 -26.18 -19.82 -23.62
N PRO A 770 -25.26 -18.93 -23.19
CA PRO A 770 -24.22 -18.40 -24.07
C PRO A 770 -23.19 -19.47 -24.47
N CYS A 771 -22.91 -20.40 -23.55
CA CYS A 771 -22.01 -21.53 -23.76
C CYS A 771 -22.77 -22.84 -23.50
N LEU A 772 -22.87 -23.70 -24.51
CA LEU A 772 -23.53 -25.00 -24.33
C LEU A 772 -22.67 -25.94 -23.48
N PRO A 773 -23.27 -26.74 -22.59
CA PRO A 773 -22.56 -27.82 -21.92
C PRO A 773 -22.09 -28.83 -22.98
N VAL A 774 -20.93 -29.46 -22.75
CA VAL A 774 -20.40 -30.53 -23.59
C VAL A 774 -21.13 -31.85 -23.35
N ARG A 775 -21.60 -32.09 -22.11
CA ARG A 775 -22.30 -33.33 -21.72
C ARG A 775 -23.51 -33.04 -20.86
N MET A 776 -24.51 -33.91 -20.96
CA MET A 776 -25.75 -33.88 -20.20
C MET A 776 -26.20 -35.30 -19.82
N ALA A 777 -26.66 -35.48 -18.58
CA ALA A 777 -27.29 -36.72 -18.13
C ALA A 777 -28.58 -36.41 -17.35
N LYS A 778 -29.64 -37.18 -17.58
CA LYS A 778 -30.90 -37.06 -16.83
C LYS A 778 -31.33 -38.38 -16.21
N THR A 779 -32.02 -38.29 -15.08
CA THR A 779 -32.66 -39.42 -14.39
C THR A 779 -34.13 -39.07 -14.17
N ASP A 780 -35.02 -39.92 -14.64
CA ASP A 780 -36.47 -39.75 -14.44
C ASP A 780 -36.87 -40.02 -12.97
N LEU A 781 -38.15 -39.86 -12.66
CA LEU A 781 -38.69 -40.07 -11.31
C LEU A 781 -38.66 -41.55 -10.89
N ASP A 782 -38.71 -42.47 -11.85
CA ASP A 782 -38.64 -43.92 -11.63
C ASP A 782 -37.20 -44.41 -11.40
N GLY A 783 -36.21 -43.53 -11.56
CA GLY A 783 -34.79 -43.83 -11.35
C GLY A 783 -34.05 -44.33 -12.59
N ASN A 784 -34.69 -44.33 -13.77
CA ASN A 784 -34.02 -44.68 -15.03
C ASN A 784 -33.16 -43.51 -15.49
N SER A 785 -31.85 -43.77 -15.64
CA SER A 785 -30.90 -42.79 -16.15
C SER A 785 -30.71 -42.96 -17.65
N THR A 786 -30.66 -41.85 -18.40
CA THR A 786 -30.38 -41.87 -19.84
C THR A 786 -28.90 -42.11 -20.17
N GLY A 787 -28.01 -42.22 -19.17
CA GLY A 787 -26.56 -42.17 -19.37
C GLY A 787 -26.06 -40.76 -19.71
N GLU A 788 -24.74 -40.57 -19.73
CA GLU A 788 -24.10 -39.32 -20.14
C GLU A 788 -24.13 -39.20 -21.68
N ARG A 789 -24.71 -38.12 -22.20
CA ARG A 789 -24.85 -37.84 -23.63
C ARG A 789 -24.11 -36.55 -24.00
N GLU A 790 -23.41 -36.58 -25.13
CA GLU A 790 -22.85 -35.35 -25.73
C GLU A 790 -23.95 -34.45 -26.29
N VAL A 791 -23.89 -33.16 -25.93
CA VAL A 791 -24.90 -32.16 -26.32
C VAL A 791 -24.65 -31.64 -27.74
N LEU A 792 -23.38 -31.48 -28.13
CA LEU A 792 -22.94 -30.90 -29.41
C LEU A 792 -23.58 -29.52 -29.67
N LYS A 793 -24.64 -29.44 -30.48
CA LYS A 793 -25.38 -28.20 -30.82
C LYS A 793 -26.83 -28.19 -30.34
N ASP A 794 -27.24 -29.14 -29.50
CA ASP A 794 -28.62 -29.33 -29.05
C ASP A 794 -29.04 -28.36 -27.93
N LYS A 795 -29.08 -27.05 -28.23
CA LYS A 795 -29.54 -26.00 -27.29
C LYS A 795 -30.97 -26.28 -26.80
N ALA A 796 -31.84 -26.73 -27.70
CA ALA A 796 -33.25 -27.00 -27.39
C ALA A 796 -33.38 -28.14 -26.38
N GLY A 797 -32.65 -29.24 -26.56
CA GLY A 797 -32.64 -30.38 -25.63
C GLY A 797 -32.20 -29.99 -24.22
N VAL A 798 -31.16 -29.16 -24.09
CA VAL A 798 -30.70 -28.65 -22.79
C VAL A 798 -31.75 -27.74 -22.14
N GLN A 799 -32.37 -26.83 -22.91
CA GLN A 799 -33.44 -25.97 -22.40
C GLN A 799 -34.66 -26.79 -21.93
N THR A 800 -35.04 -27.83 -22.67
CA THR A 800 -36.11 -28.75 -22.29
C THR A 800 -35.76 -29.50 -21.01
N ALA A 801 -34.54 -30.05 -20.89
CA ALA A 801 -34.12 -30.77 -19.69
C ALA A 801 -34.11 -29.88 -18.44
N LEU A 802 -33.63 -28.64 -18.55
CA LEU A 802 -33.69 -27.67 -17.45
C LEU A 802 -35.13 -27.34 -17.05
N TYR A 803 -36.03 -27.17 -18.01
CA TYR A 803 -37.45 -26.93 -17.76
C TYR A 803 -38.14 -28.15 -17.09
N GLU A 804 -37.92 -29.36 -17.61
CA GLU A 804 -38.43 -30.61 -17.03
C GLU A 804 -37.95 -30.77 -15.57
N CYS A 805 -36.68 -30.46 -15.31
CA CYS A 805 -36.11 -30.50 -13.96
C CYS A 805 -36.80 -29.51 -13.01
N LEU A 806 -36.98 -28.24 -13.41
CA LEU A 806 -37.63 -27.22 -12.57
C LEU A 806 -39.14 -27.45 -12.38
N LYS A 807 -39.77 -28.21 -13.27
CA LYS A 807 -41.17 -28.65 -13.10
C LYS A 807 -41.31 -29.87 -12.18
N GLY A 808 -40.20 -30.42 -11.68
CA GLY A 808 -40.18 -31.63 -10.86
C GLY A 808 -40.47 -32.90 -11.64
N GLN A 809 -40.18 -32.93 -12.95
CA GLN A 809 -40.37 -34.11 -13.81
C GLN A 809 -39.09 -34.97 -13.91
N LEU A 810 -37.96 -34.48 -13.40
CA LEU A 810 -36.70 -35.21 -13.33
C LEU A 810 -36.22 -35.27 -11.89
N ARG A 811 -35.72 -36.44 -11.48
CA ARG A 811 -35.10 -36.62 -10.16
C ARG A 811 -33.69 -36.05 -10.11
N LYS A 812 -32.96 -36.14 -11.23
CA LYS A 812 -31.58 -35.63 -11.36
C LYS A 812 -31.31 -35.11 -12.76
N LEU A 813 -30.67 -33.95 -12.85
CA LEU A 813 -30.07 -33.39 -14.07
C LEU A 813 -28.60 -33.08 -13.79
N SER A 814 -27.71 -33.47 -14.70
CA SER A 814 -26.28 -33.12 -14.66
C SER A 814 -25.88 -32.50 -15.98
N LEU A 815 -25.19 -31.37 -15.91
CA LEU A 815 -24.65 -30.62 -17.04
C LEU A 815 -23.17 -30.35 -16.81
N THR A 816 -22.36 -30.55 -17.84
CA THR A 816 -20.89 -30.40 -17.77
C THR A 816 -20.41 -29.44 -18.86
N TRP A 817 -19.62 -28.44 -18.49
CA TRP A 817 -18.93 -27.52 -19.40
C TRP A 817 -17.43 -27.79 -19.38
N GLN A 818 -16.79 -27.55 -20.52
CA GLN A 818 -15.34 -27.62 -20.66
C GLN A 818 -14.79 -26.21 -20.85
N TYR A 819 -13.68 -25.90 -20.19
CA TYR A 819 -12.93 -24.66 -20.36
C TYR A 819 -11.43 -24.93 -20.30
N GLU A 820 -10.63 -23.97 -20.78
CA GLU A 820 -9.17 -24.07 -20.80
C GLU A 820 -8.59 -23.22 -19.67
N THR A 821 -7.66 -23.80 -18.91
CA THR A 821 -6.78 -23.08 -17.98
C THR A 821 -5.40 -22.94 -18.64
N PRO A 822 -4.50 -22.07 -18.15
CA PRO A 822 -3.16 -21.93 -18.70
C PRO A 822 -2.35 -23.24 -18.73
N GLU A 823 -2.69 -24.19 -17.87
CA GLU A 823 -1.94 -25.42 -17.65
C GLU A 823 -2.65 -26.66 -18.25
N GLU A 824 -3.99 -26.79 -18.12
CA GLU A 824 -4.75 -27.96 -18.60
C GLU A 824 -6.22 -27.67 -18.99
N LYS A 825 -6.89 -28.67 -19.59
CA LYS A 825 -8.34 -28.66 -19.83
C LYS A 825 -9.09 -29.01 -18.54
N SER A 826 -10.00 -28.14 -18.13
CA SER A 826 -10.77 -28.30 -16.89
C SER A 826 -12.28 -28.35 -17.16
N TYR A 827 -13.03 -28.90 -16.20
CA TYR A 827 -14.48 -29.07 -16.31
C TYR A 827 -15.22 -28.38 -15.17
N ARG A 828 -16.42 -27.89 -15.50
CA ARG A 828 -17.38 -27.35 -14.55
C ARG A 828 -18.67 -28.14 -14.64
N HIS A 829 -19.24 -28.51 -13.51
CA HIS A 829 -20.45 -29.31 -13.45
C HIS A 829 -21.53 -28.60 -12.66
N ILE A 830 -22.76 -28.67 -13.16
CA ILE A 830 -23.97 -28.32 -12.42
C ILE A 830 -24.80 -29.59 -12.30
N VAL A 831 -25.09 -30.00 -11.07
CA VAL A 831 -25.95 -31.14 -10.75
C VAL A 831 -27.16 -30.64 -9.96
N ILE A 832 -28.35 -30.87 -10.49
CA ILE A 832 -29.61 -30.56 -9.83
C ILE A 832 -30.26 -31.88 -9.41
N LEU A 833 -30.61 -31.97 -8.14
CA LEU A 833 -31.35 -33.07 -7.54
C LEU A 833 -32.69 -32.53 -7.04
N GLN A 834 -33.75 -33.29 -7.29
CA GLN A 834 -35.09 -32.96 -6.83
C GLN A 834 -35.64 -34.14 -6.04
N ASP A 835 -36.19 -33.85 -4.86
CA ASP A 835 -36.80 -34.84 -3.97
C ASP A 835 -38.01 -34.21 -3.24
N GLU A 836 -39.23 -34.64 -3.61
CA GLU A 836 -40.49 -34.17 -3.01
C GLU A 836 -40.65 -32.63 -2.93
N GLY A 837 -40.13 -31.90 -3.92
CA GLY A 837 -40.19 -30.43 -3.95
C GLY A 837 -39.04 -29.71 -3.23
N ASN A 838 -38.11 -30.46 -2.63
CA ASN A 838 -36.82 -29.94 -2.18
C ASN A 838 -35.82 -30.02 -3.34
N TYR A 839 -35.25 -28.89 -3.72
CA TYR A 839 -34.25 -28.81 -4.77
C TYR A 839 -32.87 -28.64 -4.17
N ARG A 840 -31.92 -29.42 -4.68
CA ARG A 840 -30.51 -29.30 -4.36
C ARG A 840 -29.71 -29.12 -5.64
N MET A 841 -29.08 -27.98 -5.77
CA MET A 841 -28.13 -27.69 -6.84
C MET A 841 -26.70 -27.80 -6.29
N ILE A 842 -25.82 -28.44 -7.05
CA ILE A 842 -24.41 -28.63 -6.71
C ILE A 842 -23.61 -28.08 -7.89
N TYR A 843 -22.68 -27.19 -7.61
CA TYR A 843 -21.69 -26.71 -8.56
C TYR A 843 -20.33 -27.32 -8.20
N LEU A 844 -19.62 -27.81 -9.21
CA LEU A 844 -18.27 -28.38 -9.09
C LEU A 844 -17.37 -27.73 -10.13
N ASP A 845 -16.15 -27.38 -9.76
CA ASP A 845 -15.10 -26.96 -10.68
C ASP A 845 -13.83 -27.78 -10.42
N ASP A 846 -13.49 -28.63 -11.38
CA ASP A 846 -12.34 -29.53 -11.29
C ASP A 846 -11.01 -28.77 -11.24
N GLY A 847 -10.93 -27.62 -11.94
CA GLY A 847 -9.69 -26.84 -12.05
C GLY A 847 -9.35 -26.11 -10.76
N THR A 848 -10.35 -25.63 -10.02
CA THR A 848 -10.16 -24.93 -8.74
C THR A 848 -10.41 -25.85 -7.53
N GLN A 849 -10.83 -27.09 -7.77
CA GLN A 849 -11.29 -28.05 -6.74
C GLN A 849 -12.38 -27.47 -5.83
N THR A 850 -13.22 -26.58 -6.38
CA THR A 850 -14.30 -25.93 -5.62
C THR A 850 -15.60 -26.72 -5.73
N VAL A 851 -16.33 -26.77 -4.61
CA VAL A 851 -17.65 -27.42 -4.52
C VAL A 851 -18.59 -26.51 -3.76
N GLU A 852 -19.64 -26.06 -4.42
CA GLU A 852 -20.69 -25.23 -3.84
C GLU A 852 -22.06 -25.94 -3.91
N HIS A 853 -22.92 -25.71 -2.92
CA HIS A 853 -24.22 -26.40 -2.85
C HIS A 853 -25.33 -25.48 -2.34
N LEU A 854 -26.48 -25.54 -3.03
CA LEU A 854 -27.64 -24.71 -2.79
C LEU A 854 -28.81 -25.65 -2.55
N VAL A 855 -29.46 -25.51 -1.41
CA VAL A 855 -30.66 -26.28 -1.06
C VAL A 855 -31.77 -25.28 -0.81
N HIS A 856 -32.87 -25.40 -1.55
CA HIS A 856 -34.01 -24.50 -1.40
C HIS A 856 -35.33 -25.19 -1.78
N THR A 857 -36.41 -24.80 -1.12
CA THR A 857 -37.78 -25.30 -1.37
C THR A 857 -38.52 -24.48 -2.42
N ASP A 858 -38.26 -23.17 -2.49
CA ASP A 858 -38.73 -22.32 -3.58
C ASP A 858 -37.88 -22.51 -4.84
N VAL A 859 -38.46 -23.17 -5.84
CA VAL A 859 -37.85 -23.39 -7.16
C VAL A 859 -37.51 -22.09 -7.90
N ARG A 860 -38.16 -20.97 -7.56
CA ARG A 860 -37.83 -19.65 -8.16
C ARG A 860 -36.43 -19.18 -7.78
N ARG A 861 -35.99 -19.46 -6.55
CA ARG A 861 -34.62 -19.17 -6.10
C ARG A 861 -33.59 -20.01 -6.86
N ILE A 862 -33.91 -21.29 -7.10
CA ILE A 862 -33.07 -22.17 -7.92
C ILE A 862 -33.01 -21.66 -9.38
N ARG A 863 -34.14 -21.25 -9.95
CA ARG A 863 -34.22 -20.71 -11.32
C ARG A 863 -33.39 -19.43 -11.47
N ASP A 864 -33.54 -18.46 -10.57
CA ASP A 864 -32.78 -17.20 -10.61
C ASP A 864 -31.28 -17.46 -10.53
N TYR A 865 -30.85 -18.34 -9.62
CA TYR A 865 -29.43 -18.67 -9.49
C TYR A 865 -28.87 -19.39 -10.72
N LEU A 866 -29.63 -20.33 -11.30
CA LEU A 866 -29.23 -21.00 -12.54
C LEU A 866 -29.13 -20.04 -13.72
N ASP A 867 -30.02 -19.05 -13.81
CA ASP A 867 -29.95 -18.02 -14.85
C ASP A 867 -28.63 -17.25 -14.79
N LEU A 868 -28.19 -16.86 -13.58
CA LEU A 868 -26.91 -16.18 -13.37
C LEU A 868 -25.72 -17.10 -13.66
N LEU A 869 -25.70 -18.29 -13.06
CA LEU A 869 -24.56 -19.19 -13.13
C LEU A 869 -24.33 -19.71 -14.57
N ILE A 870 -25.39 -20.05 -15.29
CA ILE A 870 -25.28 -20.54 -16.68
C ILE A 870 -24.82 -19.42 -17.61
N SER A 871 -25.25 -18.17 -17.39
CA SER A 871 -24.81 -17.05 -18.24
C SER A 871 -23.33 -16.73 -18.08
N GLU A 872 -22.80 -16.90 -16.87
CA GLU A 872 -21.41 -16.57 -16.52
C GLU A 872 -20.55 -17.81 -16.27
N ILE A 873 -20.94 -18.98 -16.82
CA ILE A 873 -20.30 -20.26 -16.51
C ILE A 873 -18.80 -20.32 -16.86
N ARG A 874 -18.32 -19.42 -17.73
CA ARG A 874 -16.90 -19.24 -18.05
C ARG A 874 -16.12 -18.46 -16.99
N MET A 875 -16.76 -17.56 -16.26
CA MET A 875 -16.15 -16.75 -15.19
C MET A 875 -17.15 -16.52 -14.04
N PRO A 876 -17.54 -17.57 -13.28
CA PRO A 876 -18.65 -17.48 -12.33
C PRO A 876 -18.27 -16.86 -10.97
N SER A 877 -17.04 -16.34 -10.81
CA SER A 877 -16.47 -15.93 -9.52
C SER A 877 -17.35 -14.94 -8.73
N GLY A 878 -17.95 -13.96 -9.41
CA GLY A 878 -18.85 -12.99 -8.78
C GLY A 878 -20.16 -13.60 -8.24
N ILE A 879 -20.57 -14.77 -8.74
CA ILE A 879 -21.83 -15.45 -8.36
C ILE A 879 -21.60 -16.49 -7.27
N LEU A 880 -20.42 -17.10 -7.22
CA LEU A 880 -20.11 -18.11 -6.22
C LEU A 880 -20.02 -17.51 -4.80
N GLY A 881 -19.56 -16.27 -4.67
CA GLY A 881 -19.45 -15.56 -3.38
C GLY A 881 -20.78 -15.27 -2.67
N ILE A 882 -21.92 -15.34 -3.37
CA ILE A 882 -23.26 -15.08 -2.81
C ILE A 882 -24.07 -16.36 -2.56
N PHE A 883 -23.47 -17.56 -2.62
CA PHE A 883 -24.15 -18.84 -2.31
C PHE A 883 -24.89 -18.81 -0.96
N GLY A 884 -24.30 -18.14 0.03
CA GLY A 884 -24.86 -17.96 1.37
C GLY A 884 -26.18 -17.18 1.40
N GLU A 885 -26.40 -16.24 0.48
CA GLU A 885 -27.65 -15.45 0.40
C GLU A 885 -28.84 -16.31 -0.06
N PHE A 886 -28.58 -17.47 -0.66
CA PHE A 886 -29.60 -18.40 -1.14
C PHE A 886 -29.74 -19.66 -0.25
N SER A 887 -28.91 -19.83 0.80
CA SER A 887 -28.84 -21.07 1.58
C SER A 887 -29.40 -20.94 3.01
N HIS A 888 -30.48 -21.64 3.33
CA HIS A 888 -30.87 -22.18 4.68
C HIS A 888 -31.89 -23.32 4.42
N GLU A 889 -31.84 -24.54 4.96
CA GLU A 889 -31.63 -25.06 6.33
C GLU A 889 -30.81 -26.40 6.35
N ARG A 890 -30.23 -26.72 7.53
CA ARG A 890 -29.58 -27.98 8.00
C ARG A 890 -28.13 -28.28 7.60
N CYS A 891 -27.23 -27.86 8.50
CA CYS A 891 -25.81 -28.26 8.61
C CYS A 891 -25.58 -29.79 8.56
N ASP A 892 -26.58 -30.60 8.89
CA ASP A 892 -26.45 -32.06 8.99
C ASP A 892 -26.45 -32.77 7.62
N VAL A 893 -27.01 -32.10 6.59
CA VAL A 893 -27.03 -32.59 5.20
C VAL A 893 -25.71 -32.29 4.49
N TYR A 894 -25.01 -31.25 4.93
CA TYR A 894 -23.69 -30.84 4.43
C TYR A 894 -22.64 -31.93 4.67
N SER A 895 -22.54 -32.45 5.89
CA SER A 895 -21.58 -33.49 6.26
C SER A 895 -21.81 -34.81 5.51
N LYS A 896 -23.07 -35.21 5.33
CA LYS A 896 -23.45 -36.46 4.63
C LYS A 896 -23.22 -36.42 3.12
N ALA A 897 -23.27 -35.24 2.51
CA ALA A 897 -23.04 -35.10 1.07
C ALA A 897 -21.54 -35.07 0.72
N LYS A 898 -20.72 -34.49 1.60
CA LYS A 898 -19.26 -34.46 1.46
C LYS A 898 -18.65 -35.87 1.46
N GLU A 899 -19.24 -36.81 2.19
CA GLU A 899 -18.83 -38.22 2.20
C GLU A 899 -19.33 -39.00 0.98
N LYS A 900 -20.49 -38.67 0.42
CA LYS A 900 -21.13 -39.45 -0.65
C LYS A 900 -20.58 -39.17 -2.06
N TYR A 901 -19.93 -38.03 -2.27
CA TYR A 901 -19.37 -37.63 -3.58
C TYR A 901 -17.82 -37.62 -3.61
N LYS A 902 -17.19 -38.17 -2.56
CA LYS A 902 -15.78 -38.61 -2.58
C LYS A 902 -15.60 -40.04 -3.10
N GLN A 903 -16.69 -40.67 -3.56
CA GLN A 903 -16.75 -41.92 -4.33
C GLN A 903 -17.45 -41.61 -5.65
#